data_AF-A0A6G0WR56-F1
#
_entry.id   AF-A0A6G0WR56-F1
#
_cell.length_a   1.000
_cell.length_b   1.000
_cell.length_c   1.000
_cell.angle_alpha   90.00
_cell.angle_beta   90.00
_cell.angle_gamma   90.00
#
_symmetry.space_group_name_H-M   'P 1'
#
loop_
_entity.id
_entity.type
_entity.pdbx_description
1 polymer ?
#
loop_
_entity_poly.entity_id
_entity_poly.type
_entity_poly.pdbx_seq_one_letter_code
_entity_poly.pdbx_strand_id
1 'polypeptide(L)'
;MRHYAPLFLLLAVFTAVVTPWKMQTVRTVQARVQNSPPVWNVTMGRWVGNFVGSDPYISPMDSMTTASVEGALLYIQQKLGNDDPNCTRAKNMSSIWIYEIEIVQPPASVAVYGSISAQVPEYGLFVDMTSGSCATPVGIPDECSELANLTDAYYGQYVGARIERSSDYGDYNDTVWFSYPNSCVLQKYANKTAECRAAQPGGLCPLGVAPDGINCIFNYTILGHIALDDLVGITNMTFKNDSTRYYKDRTEFCLDGRIEFRLKNGGTSAKSDVEFWKDELNRTANAIRSRKLMDYYNNYRNMSNMKALPTVDTLRAQNPPCYVNSPRCANTKYGCMRNLLAQVCQVCTFPNDPSCVLKPSDLSLDFPTLDSPISSPVPKTTLPPSPSPTPTPTSASLQAGPIVGMSTGGLVVIGIVLFVLRRRSRKRWDANTGTATLCKCTEQTMYVAESLDDGDDDVNMEDFKVLRLDESKLTVSYLIGTGAYSGVWHGSYNGHLVAVKKLHPNKITHRQIQSFVYEIVLVSGFDSPYIVQCLGATWSNQLQNLTCVLEYMDSGDLRTVLSRSTPETLPWKDKLSYMTHMIGGLCYLHGRNVIHRDFKSRNLLVDSQKGLKLSDFGTSREDAEASMTVGVGTFRWMAPEVIRGHHYSIAADIYSFGMTLVELDTHNLPYQNMKNPSTGLAMTDTAILLAVGQGAVQPSFPQTCPPWIRDLVLGCIAYNPDDRLTATQVFDIIQAQVQGREKTQ
;
A
#
# COMPACT_ATOMS: atom_id res chain seq x y z
N MET A 1 67.65 -16.20 61.30
CA MET A 1 66.31 -15.62 61.55
C MET A 1 66.14 -14.35 60.73
N ARG A 2 65.40 -14.41 59.61
CA ARG A 2 64.80 -13.24 58.96
C ARG A 2 63.46 -13.68 58.36
N HIS A 3 62.38 -13.06 58.78
CA HIS A 3 61.00 -13.39 58.45
C HIS A 3 60.62 -12.88 57.05
N TYR A 4 59.90 -13.71 56.28
CA TYR A 4 59.14 -13.31 55.09
C TYR A 4 57.65 -13.35 55.42
N ALA A 5 56.92 -12.28 55.08
CA ALA A 5 55.47 -12.19 55.15
C ALA A 5 54.90 -12.07 53.71
N PRO A 6 53.73 -12.66 53.40
CA PRO A 6 53.17 -12.63 52.05
C PRO A 6 52.32 -11.36 51.81
N LEU A 7 52.45 -10.81 50.61
CA LEU A 7 51.67 -9.68 50.10
C LEU A 7 50.41 -10.22 49.41
N PHE A 8 49.22 -9.93 49.95
CA PHE A 8 47.94 -10.23 49.30
C PHE A 8 47.65 -9.18 48.22
N LEU A 9 47.57 -9.61 46.96
CA LEU A 9 47.13 -8.79 45.83
C LEU A 9 45.59 -8.76 45.81
N LEU A 10 44.98 -7.61 46.08
CA LEU A 10 43.54 -7.37 45.87
C LEU A 10 43.29 -7.14 44.38
N LEU A 11 42.73 -8.16 43.70
CA LEU A 11 42.15 -8.02 42.36
C LEU A 11 40.83 -7.26 42.47
N ALA A 12 40.82 -5.99 42.05
CA ALA A 12 39.60 -5.24 41.82
C ALA A 12 38.93 -5.77 40.55
N VAL A 13 37.83 -6.52 40.72
CA VAL A 13 36.94 -6.90 39.62
C VAL A 13 36.12 -5.66 39.25
N PHE A 14 36.49 -4.98 38.17
CA PHE A 14 35.61 -4.02 37.52
C PHE A 14 34.51 -4.80 36.80
N THR A 15 33.34 -4.94 37.41
CA THR A 15 32.13 -5.29 36.67
C THR A 15 31.77 -4.08 35.80
N ALA A 16 32.00 -4.18 34.49
CA ALA A 16 31.51 -3.18 33.55
C ALA A 16 29.98 -3.09 33.71
N VAL A 17 29.48 -1.94 34.14
CA VAL A 17 28.04 -1.64 34.13
C VAL A 17 27.65 -1.52 32.66
N VAL A 18 27.01 -2.55 32.10
CA VAL A 18 26.41 -2.48 30.76
C VAL A 18 25.24 -1.52 30.86
N THR A 19 25.40 -0.31 30.34
CA THR A 19 24.29 0.64 30.24
C THR A 19 23.34 0.14 29.15
N PRO A 20 22.05 -0.06 29.45
CA PRO A 20 21.09 -0.49 28.43
C PRO A 20 21.00 0.55 27.32
N TRP A 21 20.89 0.08 26.08
CA TRP A 21 20.79 0.96 24.91
C TRP A 21 19.58 1.89 25.02
N LYS A 22 19.75 3.11 24.54
CA LYS A 22 18.70 4.12 24.45
C LYS A 22 18.85 4.88 23.14
N MET A 23 17.71 5.15 22.49
CA MET A 23 17.69 5.99 21.29
C MET A 23 18.26 7.37 21.64
N GLN A 24 19.23 7.82 20.85
CA GLN A 24 19.74 9.18 20.93
C GLN A 24 18.77 10.14 20.26
N THR A 25 18.64 11.33 20.82
CA THR A 25 17.70 12.34 20.34
C THR A 25 17.95 12.69 18.87
N VAL A 26 16.88 12.69 18.07
CA VAL A 26 16.90 13.16 16.69
C VAL A 26 16.16 14.49 16.62
N ARG A 27 16.89 15.54 16.23
CA ARG A 27 16.36 16.87 15.92
C ARG A 27 15.92 16.91 14.46
N THR A 28 14.65 17.19 14.23
CA THR A 28 14.01 17.15 12.92
C THR A 28 13.21 18.43 12.68
N VAL A 29 13.18 18.90 11.43
CA VAL A 29 12.39 20.06 11.02
C VAL A 29 11.29 19.61 10.07
N GLN A 30 10.04 19.91 10.43
CA GLN A 30 8.83 19.41 9.79
C GLN A 30 7.83 20.55 9.57
N ALA A 31 6.82 20.30 8.74
CA ALA A 31 5.82 21.30 8.40
C ALA A 31 4.40 20.77 8.63
N ARG A 32 3.47 21.69 8.89
CA ARG A 32 2.04 21.42 8.95
C ARG A 32 1.27 22.55 8.30
N VAL A 33 0.28 22.21 7.48
CA VAL A 33 -0.66 23.19 6.94
C VAL A 33 -1.81 23.39 7.92
N GLN A 34 -2.12 24.64 8.22
CA GLN A 34 -3.08 25.07 9.24
C GLN A 34 -4.05 26.11 8.67
N ASN A 35 -5.18 26.27 9.35
CA ASN A 35 -6.23 27.22 8.98
C ASN A 35 -6.02 28.65 9.51
N SER A 36 -4.96 28.87 10.29
CA SER A 36 -4.60 30.16 10.86
C SER A 36 -3.08 30.21 11.11
N PRO A 37 -2.47 31.40 11.21
CA PRO A 37 -1.09 31.54 11.67
C PRO A 37 -0.97 31.26 13.19
N PRO A 38 0.20 30.82 13.68
CA PRO A 38 0.47 30.78 15.10
C PRO A 38 0.62 32.21 15.64
N VAL A 39 0.49 32.37 16.95
CA VAL A 39 0.63 33.68 17.61
C VAL A 39 1.90 33.70 18.43
N TRP A 40 2.65 34.80 18.39
CA TRP A 40 3.81 34.98 19.25
C TRP A 40 3.34 35.27 20.68
N ASN A 41 3.59 34.35 21.60
CA ASN A 41 3.33 34.55 23.00
C ASN A 41 4.57 35.20 23.65
N VAL A 42 4.46 36.48 23.98
CA VAL A 42 5.54 37.28 24.59
C VAL A 42 5.97 36.73 25.95
N THR A 43 5.04 36.20 26.75
CA THR A 43 5.31 35.66 28.07
C THR A 43 6.09 34.35 28.00
N MET A 44 5.75 33.50 27.03
CA MET A 44 6.43 32.22 26.81
C MET A 44 7.66 32.36 25.91
N GLY A 45 7.89 33.54 25.33
CA GLY A 45 8.98 33.80 24.39
C GLY A 45 8.97 32.88 23.17
N ARG A 46 7.77 32.49 22.68
CA ARG A 46 7.64 31.51 21.58
C ARG A 46 6.33 31.61 20.81
N TRP A 47 6.32 31.05 19.61
CA TRP A 47 5.11 30.81 18.82
C TRP A 47 4.26 29.71 19.44
N VAL A 48 2.95 29.95 19.53
CA VAL A 48 1.96 29.03 20.09
C VAL A 48 0.72 28.92 19.21
N GLY A 49 -0.13 27.94 19.47
CA GLY A 49 -1.39 27.78 18.76
C GLY A 49 -2.42 28.87 19.09
N ASN A 50 -3.18 29.30 18.10
CA ASN A 50 -4.28 30.27 18.25
C ASN A 50 -5.64 29.56 18.29
N PHE A 51 -5.81 28.67 19.25
CA PHE A 51 -7.03 27.87 19.40
C PHE A 51 -7.79 28.34 20.64
N VAL A 52 -9.01 28.85 20.44
CA VAL A 52 -9.82 29.40 21.53
C VAL A 52 -10.17 28.30 22.54
N GLY A 53 -9.91 28.58 23.82
CA GLY A 53 -10.32 27.70 24.93
C GLY A 53 -9.45 26.45 25.13
N SER A 54 -8.30 26.35 24.47
CA SER A 54 -7.36 25.23 24.67
C SER A 54 -5.99 25.70 25.16
N ASP A 55 -5.22 24.77 25.71
CA ASP A 55 -3.84 25.05 26.11
C ASP A 55 -2.99 25.40 24.87
N PRO A 56 -2.33 26.58 24.84
CA PRO A 56 -1.64 27.09 23.66
C PRO A 56 -0.38 26.28 23.29
N TYR A 57 0.19 25.51 24.24
CA TYR A 57 1.34 24.63 24.02
C TYR A 57 0.93 23.19 23.68
N ILE A 58 -0.16 22.67 24.24
CA ILE A 58 -0.57 21.30 23.94
C ILE A 58 -1.31 21.24 22.60
N SER A 59 -2.21 22.18 22.34
CA SER A 59 -3.10 22.16 21.17
C SER A 59 -2.40 22.04 19.80
N PRO A 60 -1.22 22.64 19.55
CA PRO A 60 -0.53 22.47 18.27
C PRO A 60 -0.12 21.02 17.97
N MET A 61 0.13 20.21 19.00
CA MET A 61 0.62 18.82 18.90
C MET A 61 -0.37 17.81 19.53
N ASP A 62 -1.65 18.13 19.55
CA ASP A 62 -2.66 17.34 20.27
C ASP A 62 -3.21 16.17 19.45
N SER A 63 -2.38 15.16 19.19
CA SER A 63 -2.63 14.05 18.26
C SER A 63 -2.81 14.56 16.83
N MET A 64 -1.71 14.68 16.11
CA MET A 64 -1.71 15.31 14.79
C MET A 64 -0.74 14.65 13.81
N THR A 65 -0.86 15.02 12.54
CA THR A 65 0.05 14.61 11.46
C THR A 65 0.84 15.79 10.89
N THR A 66 2.15 15.63 10.72
CA THR A 66 3.02 16.59 10.03
C THR A 66 3.53 15.95 8.73
N ALA A 67 4.19 16.75 7.90
CA ALA A 67 4.99 16.28 6.78
C ALA A 67 6.44 16.78 6.89
N SER A 68 7.36 16.19 6.13
CA SER A 68 8.63 16.84 5.77
C SER A 68 8.35 18.22 5.17
N VAL A 69 9.25 19.18 5.38
CA VAL A 69 9.09 20.52 4.80
C VAL A 69 9.05 20.43 3.27
N GLU A 70 9.88 19.55 2.72
CA GLU A 70 9.99 19.24 1.30
C GLU A 70 8.70 18.64 0.72
N GLY A 71 7.91 17.95 1.54
CA GLY A 71 6.66 17.31 1.15
C GLY A 71 5.39 18.06 1.56
N ALA A 72 5.50 19.23 2.19
CA ALA A 72 4.35 19.98 2.71
C ALA A 72 3.37 20.42 1.61
N LEU A 73 3.89 20.67 0.40
CA LEU A 73 3.11 21.15 -0.74
C LEU A 73 2.21 20.07 -1.35
N LEU A 74 2.56 18.78 -1.22
CA LEU A 74 1.75 17.67 -1.68
C LEU A 74 0.36 17.70 -1.03
N TYR A 75 0.32 17.92 0.30
CA TYR A 75 -0.94 18.05 1.03
C TYR A 75 -1.80 19.20 0.50
N ILE A 76 -1.18 20.33 0.15
CA ILE A 76 -1.90 21.51 -0.35
C ILE A 76 -2.53 21.18 -1.70
N GLN A 77 -1.78 20.60 -2.65
CA GLN A 77 -2.33 20.20 -3.95
C GLN A 77 -3.46 19.17 -3.82
N GLN A 78 -3.29 18.16 -2.96
CA GLN A 78 -4.33 17.16 -2.65
C GLN A 78 -5.63 17.79 -2.16
N LYS A 79 -5.54 18.90 -1.42
CA LYS A 79 -6.71 19.60 -0.86
C LYS A 79 -7.27 20.70 -1.76
N LEU A 80 -6.49 21.22 -2.71
CA LEU A 80 -6.95 22.18 -3.71
C LEU A 80 -7.63 21.53 -4.92
N GLY A 81 -7.29 20.28 -5.25
CA GLY A 81 -7.77 19.61 -6.47
C GLY A 81 -9.29 19.38 -6.56
N ASN A 82 -10.06 19.63 -5.50
CA ASN A 82 -11.53 19.57 -5.50
C ASN A 82 -12.12 21.00 -5.53
N ASP A 83 -13.02 21.27 -6.47
CA ASP A 83 -13.66 22.57 -6.59
C ASP A 83 -14.43 22.96 -5.32
N ASP A 84 -14.10 24.11 -4.74
CA ASP A 84 -14.85 24.71 -3.64
C ASP A 84 -15.80 25.79 -4.18
N PRO A 85 -17.13 25.57 -4.13
CA PRO A 85 -18.11 26.57 -4.57
C PRO A 85 -18.10 27.84 -3.72
N ASN A 86 -17.49 27.83 -2.53
CA ASN A 86 -17.45 28.96 -1.59
C ASN A 86 -16.15 29.76 -1.64
N CYS A 87 -15.25 29.49 -2.60
CA CYS A 87 -13.97 30.18 -2.72
C CYS A 87 -13.06 30.11 -1.48
N THR A 88 -13.19 29.08 -0.64
CA THR A 88 -12.28 28.79 0.50
C THR A 88 -11.39 27.58 0.20
N ARG A 89 -10.21 27.49 0.82
CA ARG A 89 -9.39 26.27 0.73
C ARG A 89 -10.05 25.22 1.61
N ALA A 90 -9.90 23.94 1.28
CA ALA A 90 -10.40 22.87 2.15
C ALA A 90 -9.93 23.06 3.60
N LYS A 91 -10.83 22.89 4.58
CA LYS A 91 -10.57 23.16 6.01
C LYS A 91 -10.04 24.57 6.32
N ASN A 92 -10.25 25.53 5.41
CA ASN A 92 -9.83 26.92 5.53
C ASN A 92 -8.30 27.10 5.66
N MET A 93 -7.50 26.24 5.01
CA MET A 93 -6.03 26.33 5.01
C MET A 93 -5.55 27.72 4.59
N SER A 94 -4.66 28.31 5.39
CA SER A 94 -4.14 29.66 5.16
C SER A 94 -2.66 29.83 5.52
N SER A 95 -2.07 28.92 6.29
CA SER A 95 -0.70 29.07 6.79
C SER A 95 0.05 27.74 6.87
N ILE A 96 1.34 27.73 6.56
CA ILE A 96 2.25 26.59 6.79
C ILE A 96 3.08 26.89 8.02
N TRP A 97 2.95 26.07 9.05
CA TRP A 97 3.74 26.17 10.28
C TRP A 97 4.96 25.28 10.15
N ILE A 98 6.11 25.81 10.52
CA ILE A 98 7.38 25.08 10.54
C ILE A 98 7.72 24.75 11.98
N TYR A 99 7.93 23.47 12.25
CA TYR A 99 8.27 22.92 13.54
C TYR A 99 9.70 22.43 13.53
N GLU A 100 10.39 22.67 14.64
CA GLU A 100 11.53 21.88 15.06
C GLU A 100 11.06 20.95 16.17
N ILE A 101 11.35 19.66 16.03
CA ILE A 101 10.88 18.60 16.92
C ILE A 101 12.09 17.76 17.31
N GLU A 102 12.21 17.46 18.59
CA GLU A 102 13.17 16.47 19.09
C GLU A 102 12.43 15.17 19.37
N ILE A 103 12.97 14.05 18.92
CA ILE A 103 12.32 12.73 19.02
C ILE A 103 13.25 11.73 19.69
N VAL A 104 12.70 10.97 20.64
CA VAL A 104 13.30 9.78 21.24
C VAL A 104 12.22 8.71 21.34
N GLN A 105 12.33 7.63 20.56
CA GLN A 105 11.40 6.51 20.65
C GLN A 105 11.65 5.68 21.92
N PRO A 106 10.62 5.03 22.48
CA PRO A 106 10.82 4.05 23.54
C PRO A 106 11.63 2.84 23.06
N PRO A 107 12.45 2.22 23.93
CA PRO A 107 13.17 0.98 23.60
C PRO A 107 12.26 -0.14 23.09
N ALA A 108 11.06 -0.27 23.65
CA ALA A 108 10.08 -1.27 23.23
C ALA A 108 9.58 -1.04 21.80
N SER A 109 9.29 0.21 21.43
CA SER A 109 8.92 0.57 20.06
C SER A 109 10.05 0.25 19.08
N VAL A 110 11.30 0.53 19.44
CA VAL A 110 12.48 0.20 18.60
C VAL A 110 12.65 -1.31 18.46
N ALA A 111 12.42 -2.08 19.52
CA ALA A 111 12.49 -3.55 19.48
C ALA A 111 11.43 -4.16 18.54
N VAL A 112 10.25 -3.56 18.45
CA VAL A 112 9.14 -4.01 17.59
C VAL A 112 9.34 -3.58 16.15
N TYR A 113 9.54 -2.27 15.91
CA TYR A 113 9.48 -1.70 14.57
C TYR A 113 10.86 -1.47 13.93
N GLY A 114 11.93 -1.40 14.72
CA GLY A 114 13.25 -0.96 14.26
C GLY A 114 13.93 -1.85 13.22
N SER A 115 13.43 -3.08 13.05
CA SER A 115 13.92 -4.07 12.08
C SER A 115 12.97 -4.32 10.90
N ILE A 116 11.78 -3.72 10.89
CA ILE A 116 10.78 -3.94 9.83
C ILE A 116 11.23 -3.23 8.55
N SER A 117 11.35 -3.99 7.45
CA SER A 117 11.87 -3.51 6.17
C SER A 117 10.93 -2.53 5.45
N ALA A 118 9.63 -2.66 5.65
CA ALA A 118 8.61 -1.77 5.10
C ALA A 118 8.52 -0.42 5.84
N GLN A 119 9.07 -0.34 7.06
CA GLN A 119 8.95 0.84 7.91
C GLN A 119 10.10 1.83 7.69
N VAL A 120 9.81 3.12 7.86
CA VAL A 120 10.85 4.16 7.90
C VAL A 120 11.76 3.89 9.11
N PRO A 121 13.08 3.71 8.91
CA PRO A 121 13.99 3.43 10.02
C PRO A 121 13.86 4.50 11.12
N GLU A 122 13.87 4.06 12.39
CA GLU A 122 13.68 4.87 13.61
C GLU A 122 12.22 5.25 13.97
N TYR A 123 11.22 4.83 13.17
CA TYR A 123 9.81 5.19 13.42
C TYR A 123 8.90 3.97 13.56
N GLY A 124 7.81 4.12 14.31
CA GLY A 124 6.72 3.14 14.35
C GLY A 124 5.76 3.30 13.17
N LEU A 125 4.66 2.55 13.18
CA LEU A 125 3.64 2.61 12.13
C LEU A 125 2.99 3.99 12.07
N PHE A 126 2.76 4.50 10.85
CA PHE A 126 2.04 5.75 10.67
C PHE A 126 0.54 5.57 10.92
N VAL A 127 -0.05 6.50 11.68
CA VAL A 127 -1.49 6.52 11.98
C VAL A 127 -2.06 7.90 11.67
N ASP A 128 -3.11 7.97 10.86
CA ASP A 128 -3.78 9.25 10.56
C ASP A 128 -4.49 9.77 11.83
N MET A 129 -4.09 10.96 12.28
CA MET A 129 -4.60 11.62 13.49
C MET A 129 -5.60 12.72 13.13
N THR A 130 -6.68 12.34 12.44
CA THR A 130 -7.68 13.29 11.95
C THR A 130 -8.48 13.92 13.09
N SER A 131 -8.46 15.25 13.15
CA SER A 131 -9.20 16.04 14.16
C SER A 131 -8.85 15.70 15.62
N GLY A 132 -7.59 15.34 15.88
CA GLY A 132 -7.10 15.04 17.23
C GLY A 132 -7.29 13.59 17.64
N SER A 133 -7.83 12.74 16.77
CA SER A 133 -8.14 11.34 17.06
C SER A 133 -7.56 10.43 15.99
N CYS A 134 -7.06 9.26 16.40
CA CYS A 134 -6.78 8.16 15.47
C CYS A 134 -7.98 7.23 15.26
N ALA A 135 -9.09 7.44 15.98
CA ALA A 135 -10.31 6.67 15.79
C ALA A 135 -11.05 7.14 14.54
N THR A 136 -11.60 6.17 13.80
CA THR A 136 -12.31 6.41 12.55
C THR A 136 -13.82 6.22 12.74
N PRO A 137 -14.67 6.73 11.83
CA PRO A 137 -16.12 6.46 11.89
C PRO A 137 -16.50 4.99 11.84
N VAL A 138 -15.61 4.12 11.33
CA VAL A 138 -15.85 2.68 11.17
C VAL A 138 -15.28 1.83 12.32
N GLY A 139 -14.49 2.43 13.22
CA GLY A 139 -13.88 1.74 14.36
C GLY A 139 -12.54 2.35 14.79
N ILE A 140 -11.91 1.72 15.79
CA ILE A 140 -10.57 2.07 16.27
C ILE A 140 -9.57 1.13 15.56
N PRO A 141 -8.65 1.64 14.72
CA PRO A 141 -7.57 0.83 14.12
C PRO A 141 -6.74 0.09 15.17
N ASP A 142 -6.07 -1.00 14.80
CA ASP A 142 -5.27 -1.80 15.74
C ASP A 142 -4.10 -0.99 16.32
N GLU A 143 -3.42 -0.20 15.49
CA GLU A 143 -2.33 0.69 15.89
C GLU A 143 -2.85 1.81 16.81
N CYS A 144 -4.06 2.29 16.57
CA CYS A 144 -4.72 3.26 17.42
C CYS A 144 -5.17 2.66 18.76
N SER A 145 -5.57 1.39 18.77
CA SER A 145 -5.91 0.63 19.97
C SER A 145 -4.67 0.34 20.83
N GLU A 146 -3.55 0.03 20.18
CA GLU A 146 -2.24 -0.05 20.82
C GLU A 146 -1.87 1.30 21.45
N LEU A 147 -1.86 2.40 20.68
CA LEU A 147 -1.54 3.74 21.19
C LEU A 147 -2.48 4.19 22.32
N ALA A 148 -3.70 3.67 22.39
CA ALA A 148 -4.66 3.94 23.45
C ALA A 148 -4.55 2.98 24.66
N ASN A 149 -3.57 2.08 24.66
CA ASN A 149 -3.39 1.03 25.67
C ASN A 149 -4.69 0.21 25.91
N LEU A 150 -5.33 -0.20 24.81
CA LEU A 150 -6.53 -1.05 24.82
C LEU A 150 -6.21 -2.53 24.55
N THR A 151 -5.00 -2.85 24.12
CA THR A 151 -4.56 -4.21 23.77
C THR A 151 -3.53 -4.74 24.76
N ASP A 152 -3.30 -6.06 24.76
CA ASP A 152 -2.20 -6.68 25.53
C ASP A 152 -0.81 -6.42 24.90
N ALA A 153 -0.77 -5.79 23.73
CA ALA A 153 0.43 -5.48 22.96
C ALA A 153 0.75 -3.97 23.01
N TYR A 154 0.79 -3.39 24.22
CA TYR A 154 1.15 -1.97 24.40
C TYR A 154 2.67 -1.82 24.59
N TYR A 155 3.34 -1.22 23.59
CA TYR A 155 4.79 -0.98 23.61
C TYR A 155 5.16 0.48 23.93
N GLY A 156 4.19 1.26 24.40
CA GLY A 156 4.34 2.69 24.68
C GLY A 156 3.91 3.59 23.52
N GLN A 157 3.87 4.90 23.77
CA GLN A 157 3.66 5.90 22.71
C GLN A 157 4.87 5.91 21.77
N TYR A 158 4.64 6.09 20.47
CA TYR A 158 5.73 6.25 19.49
C TYR A 158 5.38 7.27 18.42
N VAL A 159 6.39 7.86 17.79
CA VAL A 159 6.19 8.66 16.58
C VAL A 159 6.17 7.72 15.39
N GLY A 160 5.10 7.77 14.60
CA GLY A 160 4.96 7.00 13.37
C GLY A 160 5.43 7.76 12.14
N ALA A 161 5.86 7.05 11.09
CA ALA A 161 6.22 7.69 9.82
C ALA A 161 5.87 6.84 8.60
N ARG A 162 5.53 7.49 7.48
CA ARG A 162 5.27 6.86 6.19
C ARG A 162 5.83 7.72 5.05
N ILE A 163 6.43 7.07 4.06
CA ILE A 163 6.91 7.73 2.84
C ILE A 163 5.73 7.84 1.85
N GLU A 164 5.52 9.02 1.28
CA GLU A 164 4.36 9.37 0.45
C GLU A 164 4.82 10.00 -0.88
N ARG A 165 5.48 9.23 -1.75
CA ARG A 165 6.23 9.80 -2.90
C ARG A 165 5.37 10.38 -4.01
N SER A 166 4.16 9.86 -4.22
CA SER A 166 3.35 10.20 -5.40
C SER A 166 1.85 10.17 -5.08
N SER A 167 1.11 11.11 -5.67
CA SER A 167 -0.35 11.07 -5.69
C SER A 167 -0.90 11.61 -7.00
N ASP A 168 -2.19 11.37 -7.28
CA ASP A 168 -2.93 11.95 -8.43
C ASP A 168 -2.85 13.50 -8.51
N TYR A 169 -2.32 14.16 -7.47
CA TYR A 169 -2.25 15.62 -7.34
C TYR A 169 -0.84 16.20 -7.49
N GLY A 170 0.19 15.35 -7.61
CA GLY A 170 1.59 15.74 -7.78
C GLY A 170 2.59 14.68 -7.29
N ASP A 171 3.78 14.67 -7.90
CA ASP A 171 4.91 13.82 -7.53
C ASP A 171 5.93 14.58 -6.67
N TYR A 172 6.10 14.15 -5.41
CA TYR A 172 7.03 14.74 -4.45
C TYR A 172 7.82 13.62 -3.75
N ASN A 173 8.87 13.13 -4.40
CA ASN A 173 9.74 12.05 -3.92
C ASN A 173 10.25 12.21 -2.47
N ASP A 174 10.38 13.45 -1.99
CA ASP A 174 10.91 13.80 -0.67
C ASP A 174 9.81 14.03 0.39
N THR A 175 8.65 13.40 0.20
CA THR A 175 7.53 13.50 1.15
C THR A 175 7.53 12.35 2.14
N VAL A 176 7.60 12.72 3.41
CA VAL A 176 7.40 11.79 4.53
C VAL A 176 6.37 12.39 5.47
N TRP A 177 5.36 11.62 5.83
CA TRP A 177 4.36 12.01 6.81
C TRP A 177 4.66 11.38 8.15
N PHE A 178 4.38 12.11 9.22
CA PHE A 178 4.63 11.67 10.59
C PHE A 178 3.34 11.76 11.41
N SER A 179 3.14 10.80 12.30
CA SER A 179 2.02 10.78 13.26
C SER A 179 2.54 10.97 14.67
N TYR A 180 2.03 12.00 15.34
CA TYR A 180 2.38 12.35 16.72
C TYR A 180 1.22 12.06 17.64
N PRO A 181 1.08 10.83 18.17
CA PRO A 181 0.07 10.55 19.16
C PRO A 181 0.33 11.32 20.44
N ASN A 182 -0.73 11.92 20.96
CA ASN A 182 -0.71 12.64 22.22
C ASN A 182 -1.88 12.18 23.10
N SER A 183 -2.00 12.77 24.29
CA SER A 183 -2.92 12.34 25.33
C SER A 183 -4.35 12.24 24.80
N CYS A 184 -5.11 11.26 25.31
CA CYS A 184 -6.50 11.04 24.92
C CYS A 184 -6.65 10.78 23.40
N VAL A 185 -5.81 9.89 22.85
CA VAL A 185 -5.59 9.69 21.39
C VAL A 185 -6.85 9.21 20.63
N LEU A 186 -7.85 8.67 21.33
CA LEU A 186 -9.12 8.23 20.74
C LEU A 186 -10.14 9.36 20.59
N GLN A 187 -9.98 10.48 21.29
CA GLN A 187 -10.98 11.54 21.31
C GLN A 187 -10.63 12.66 20.34
N LYS A 188 -11.66 13.21 19.67
CA LYS A 188 -11.50 14.44 18.88
C LYS A 188 -11.17 15.62 19.78
N TYR A 189 -10.55 16.67 19.23
CA TYR A 189 -10.10 17.85 19.99
C TYR A 189 -11.11 18.37 21.03
N ALA A 190 -12.39 18.50 20.64
CA ALA A 190 -13.45 19.01 21.52
C ALA A 190 -13.75 18.14 22.76
N ASN A 191 -13.36 16.86 22.72
CA ASN A 191 -13.68 15.87 23.75
C ASN A 191 -12.46 15.48 24.60
N LYS A 192 -11.31 16.14 24.43
CA LYS A 192 -10.08 15.84 25.18
C LYS A 192 -10.06 16.56 26.53
N THR A 193 -10.84 16.03 27.48
CA THR A 193 -10.91 16.57 28.84
C THR A 193 -9.64 16.31 29.66
N ALA A 194 -9.45 17.05 30.75
CA ALA A 194 -8.31 16.86 31.66
C ALA A 194 -8.28 15.42 32.22
N GLU A 195 -9.45 14.86 32.53
CA GLU A 195 -9.60 13.49 33.03
C GLU A 195 -9.17 12.47 31.97
N CYS A 196 -9.57 12.67 30.71
CA CYS A 196 -9.15 11.78 29.63
C CYS A 196 -7.63 11.85 29.39
N ARG A 197 -7.04 13.05 29.47
CA ARG A 197 -5.59 13.21 29.33
C ARG A 197 -4.81 12.58 30.48
N ALA A 198 -5.35 12.62 31.69
CA ALA A 198 -4.76 11.94 32.85
C ALA A 198 -4.87 10.41 32.73
N ALA A 199 -5.98 9.90 32.19
CA ALA A 199 -6.19 8.47 31.97
C ALA A 199 -5.34 7.89 30.83
N GLN A 200 -5.14 8.68 29.76
CA GLN A 200 -4.35 8.30 28.59
C GLN A 200 -3.27 9.36 28.34
N PRO A 201 -2.08 9.21 28.95
CA PRO A 201 -0.96 10.12 28.72
C PRO A 201 -0.45 10.00 27.28
N GLY A 202 0.09 11.10 26.75
CA GLY A 202 0.57 11.21 25.38
C GLY A 202 2.08 11.22 25.25
N GLY A 203 2.56 11.35 24.01
CA GLY A 203 3.99 11.45 23.74
C GLY A 203 4.62 12.83 23.92
N LEU A 204 3.81 13.90 24.00
CA LEU A 204 4.32 15.27 24.10
C LEU A 204 4.92 15.55 25.47
N CYS A 205 6.18 15.98 25.49
CA CYS A 205 6.85 16.42 26.70
C CYS A 205 6.26 17.71 27.27
N PRO A 206 6.23 17.87 28.61
CA PRO A 206 5.95 19.14 29.25
C PRO A 206 6.85 20.26 28.70
N LEU A 207 6.35 21.49 28.76
CA LEU A 207 7.07 22.65 28.26
C LEU A 207 8.46 22.77 28.90
N GLY A 208 9.51 22.78 28.06
CA GLY A 208 10.90 22.90 28.51
C GLY A 208 11.57 21.58 28.92
N VAL A 209 10.88 20.45 28.79
CA VAL A 209 11.42 19.12 29.08
C VAL A 209 11.88 18.46 27.77
N ALA A 210 13.09 17.90 27.78
CA ALA A 210 13.63 17.13 26.67
C ALA A 210 13.05 15.70 26.64
N PRO A 211 12.79 15.12 25.46
CA PRO A 211 12.30 13.75 25.36
C PRO A 211 13.35 12.76 25.86
N ASP A 212 12.88 11.73 26.53
CA ASP A 212 13.71 10.68 27.09
C ASP A 212 13.28 9.27 26.67
N GLY A 213 12.23 9.14 25.86
CA GLY A 213 11.72 7.86 25.38
C GLY A 213 11.00 7.03 26.46
N ILE A 214 10.83 7.58 27.67
CA ILE A 214 10.26 6.87 28.82
C ILE A 214 9.05 7.65 29.36
N ASN A 215 9.27 8.90 29.77
CA ASN A 215 8.24 9.78 30.30
C ASN A 215 7.51 10.52 29.18
N CYS A 216 8.24 10.86 28.12
CA CYS A 216 7.72 11.47 26.90
C CYS A 216 8.70 11.24 25.75
N ILE A 217 8.18 11.29 24.53
CA ILE A 217 8.89 10.82 23.33
C ILE A 217 9.19 11.94 22.33
N PHE A 218 8.53 13.10 22.45
CA PHE A 218 8.86 14.26 21.64
C PHE A 218 8.58 15.59 22.34
N ASN A 219 9.39 16.59 22.03
CA ASN A 219 9.07 18.00 22.29
C ASN A 219 9.06 18.77 20.96
N TYR A 220 8.64 20.03 20.98
CA TYR A 220 8.67 20.84 19.77
C TYR A 220 8.84 22.33 20.04
N THR A 221 9.25 23.05 19.02
CA THR A 221 9.19 24.51 18.89
C THR A 221 8.68 24.89 17.50
N ILE A 222 7.69 25.78 17.41
CA ILE A 222 7.33 26.40 16.15
C ILE A 222 8.40 27.44 15.82
N LEU A 223 9.15 27.21 14.73
CA LEU A 223 10.21 28.11 14.26
C LEU A 223 9.62 29.36 13.61
N GLY A 224 8.46 29.22 12.97
CA GLY A 224 7.77 30.30 12.27
C GLY A 224 6.63 29.77 11.40
N HIS A 225 6.08 30.65 10.57
CA HIS A 225 5.03 30.27 9.62
C HIS A 225 5.12 31.07 8.32
N ILE A 226 4.40 30.60 7.30
CA ILE A 226 4.27 31.28 6.00
C ILE A 226 2.79 31.37 5.66
N ALA A 227 2.33 32.57 5.26
CA ALA A 227 1.00 32.72 4.69
C ALA A 227 0.95 32.10 3.29
N LEU A 228 -0.05 31.25 3.04
CA LEU A 228 -0.16 30.52 1.77
C LEU A 228 -0.34 31.46 0.58
N ASP A 229 -1.16 32.50 0.73
CA ASP A 229 -1.46 33.43 -0.36
C ASP A 229 -0.22 34.20 -0.82
N ASP A 230 0.66 34.56 0.12
CA ASP A 230 1.92 35.23 -0.18
C ASP A 230 2.96 34.27 -0.80
N LEU A 231 3.02 33.02 -0.29
CA LEU A 231 3.91 31.99 -0.82
C LEU A 231 3.62 31.67 -2.28
N VAL A 232 2.34 31.44 -2.61
CA VAL A 232 1.94 31.09 -3.97
C VAL A 232 1.89 32.33 -4.89
N GLY A 233 1.97 33.53 -4.31
CA GLY A 233 2.06 34.80 -5.05
C GLY A 233 0.71 35.43 -5.40
N ILE A 234 -0.40 34.95 -4.85
CA ILE A 234 -1.75 35.51 -5.09
C ILE A 234 -1.80 37.00 -4.72
N THR A 235 -1.18 37.39 -3.60
CA THR A 235 -1.18 38.78 -3.12
C THR A 235 -0.37 39.73 -4.00
N ASN A 236 0.46 39.19 -4.91
CA ASN A 236 1.21 39.95 -5.90
C ASN A 236 0.52 40.00 -7.29
N MET A 237 -0.67 39.41 -7.42
CA MET A 237 -1.46 39.44 -8.65
C MET A 237 -2.55 40.53 -8.60
N THR A 238 -2.94 41.04 -9.77
CA THR A 238 -3.97 42.08 -9.91
C THR A 238 -5.27 41.55 -10.49
N PHE A 239 -6.37 42.27 -10.24
CA PHE A 239 -7.70 41.97 -10.78
C PHE A 239 -7.69 41.90 -12.31
N LYS A 240 -8.50 41.01 -12.90
CA LYS A 240 -8.58 40.82 -14.37
C LYS A 240 -8.90 42.11 -15.12
N ASN A 241 -9.77 42.94 -14.53
CA ASN A 241 -10.27 44.17 -15.13
C ASN A 241 -9.73 45.44 -14.46
N ASP A 242 -8.80 45.31 -13.51
CA ASP A 242 -8.17 46.45 -12.80
C ASP A 242 -6.73 46.10 -12.43
N SER A 243 -5.78 46.56 -13.25
CA SER A 243 -4.35 46.35 -13.05
C SER A 243 -3.73 47.23 -11.95
N THR A 244 -4.50 48.12 -11.33
CA THR A 244 -4.02 49.01 -10.25
C THR A 244 -4.30 48.45 -8.86
N ARG A 245 -5.18 47.44 -8.76
CA ARG A 245 -5.58 46.81 -7.51
C ARG A 245 -5.05 45.38 -7.43
N TYR A 246 -4.32 45.09 -6.36
CA TYR A 246 -3.84 43.75 -6.01
C TYR A 246 -4.90 42.96 -5.23
N TYR A 247 -4.90 41.63 -5.37
CA TYR A 247 -5.75 40.78 -4.53
C TYR A 247 -5.29 40.82 -3.08
N LYS A 248 -6.23 40.95 -2.16
CA LYS A 248 -5.96 40.88 -0.72
C LYS A 248 -5.65 39.44 -0.26
N ASP A 249 -6.38 38.48 -0.80
CA ASP A 249 -6.33 37.08 -0.40
C ASP A 249 -6.89 36.18 -1.53
N ARG A 250 -6.81 34.86 -1.32
CA ARG A 250 -7.38 33.87 -2.26
C ARG A 250 -8.87 34.07 -2.53
N THR A 251 -9.63 34.57 -1.56
CA THR A 251 -11.09 34.73 -1.70
C THR A 251 -11.38 35.75 -2.81
N GLU A 252 -10.73 36.92 -2.78
CA GLU A 252 -10.85 37.91 -3.85
C GLU A 252 -10.38 37.36 -5.21
N PHE A 253 -9.25 36.64 -5.23
CA PHE A 253 -8.72 35.99 -6.43
C PHE A 253 -9.71 35.00 -7.05
N CYS A 254 -10.36 34.17 -6.23
CA CYS A 254 -11.35 33.19 -6.67
C CYS A 254 -12.67 33.85 -7.11
N LEU A 255 -13.13 34.88 -6.39
CA LEU A 255 -14.33 35.64 -6.75
C LEU A 255 -14.16 36.41 -8.08
N ASP A 256 -12.94 36.80 -8.44
CA ASP A 256 -12.60 37.32 -9.77
C ASP A 256 -12.49 36.20 -10.85
N GLY A 257 -12.90 34.98 -10.50
CA GLY A 257 -12.98 33.81 -11.37
C GLY A 257 -11.62 33.24 -11.78
N ARG A 258 -10.56 33.44 -10.97
CA ARG A 258 -9.27 32.77 -11.17
C ARG A 258 -9.20 31.46 -10.39
N ILE A 259 -8.31 30.57 -10.83
CA ILE A 259 -8.15 29.22 -10.32
C ILE A 259 -6.75 29.06 -9.74
N GLU A 260 -6.66 28.76 -8.44
CA GLU A 260 -5.36 28.57 -7.79
C GLU A 260 -4.75 27.25 -8.24
N PHE A 261 -5.52 26.17 -8.18
CA PHE A 261 -5.13 24.85 -8.66
C PHE A 261 -6.40 24.02 -8.81
N ARG A 262 -6.57 23.36 -9.94
CA ARG A 262 -7.69 22.44 -10.20
C ARG A 262 -7.22 21.31 -11.09
N LEU A 263 -7.44 20.07 -10.67
CA LEU A 263 -7.23 18.93 -11.56
C LEU A 263 -8.28 18.93 -12.67
N LYS A 264 -7.83 18.70 -13.89
CA LYS A 264 -8.64 18.46 -15.08
C LYS A 264 -8.52 17.00 -15.49
N ASN A 265 -9.48 16.56 -16.31
CA ASN A 265 -9.44 15.25 -16.96
C ASN A 265 -9.18 14.08 -15.98
N GLY A 266 -9.71 14.15 -14.76
CA GLY A 266 -9.53 13.09 -13.76
C GLY A 266 -8.09 12.88 -13.28
N GLY A 267 -7.25 13.92 -13.31
CA GLY A 267 -5.92 13.93 -12.68
C GLY A 267 -4.72 13.97 -13.63
N THR A 268 -4.92 13.92 -14.95
CA THR A 268 -3.82 13.91 -15.94
C THR A 268 -3.32 15.27 -16.38
N SER A 269 -4.06 16.32 -16.04
CA SER A 269 -3.60 17.69 -16.23
C SER A 269 -4.16 18.54 -15.11
N ALA A 270 -3.52 19.65 -14.83
CA ALA A 270 -4.05 20.64 -13.91
C ALA A 270 -4.23 21.96 -14.63
N LYS A 271 -5.07 22.81 -14.06
CA LYS A 271 -5.16 24.21 -14.41
C LYS A 271 -4.82 25.02 -13.17
N SER A 272 -3.84 25.90 -13.33
CA SER A 272 -3.57 26.99 -12.42
C SER A 272 -3.46 28.29 -13.19
N ASP A 273 -4.05 29.35 -12.64
CA ASP A 273 -3.79 30.72 -13.06
C ASP A 273 -2.63 31.34 -12.23
N VAL A 274 -2.01 30.56 -11.34
CA VAL A 274 -0.92 30.95 -10.44
C VAL A 274 0.38 30.27 -10.88
N GLU A 275 1.37 31.06 -11.29
CA GLU A 275 2.65 30.55 -11.82
C GLU A 275 3.38 29.62 -10.83
N PHE A 276 3.18 29.80 -9.53
CA PHE A 276 3.75 28.93 -8.51
C PHE A 276 3.44 27.46 -8.78
N TRP A 277 2.22 27.13 -9.23
CA TRP A 277 1.78 25.76 -9.43
C TRP A 277 2.10 25.18 -10.81
N LYS A 278 2.55 25.97 -11.78
CA LYS A 278 2.83 25.51 -13.15
C LYS A 278 3.68 24.22 -13.20
N ASP A 279 3.39 23.36 -14.18
CA ASP A 279 3.97 22.02 -14.33
C ASP A 279 3.67 21.17 -13.09
N GLU A 280 2.38 21.19 -12.71
CA GLU A 280 1.79 20.76 -11.45
C GLU A 280 2.09 19.29 -11.08
N LEU A 281 2.20 18.44 -12.09
CA LEU A 281 2.41 17.00 -11.96
C LEU A 281 3.87 16.61 -12.24
N ASN A 282 4.70 17.54 -12.69
CA ASN A 282 6.09 17.28 -13.04
C ASN A 282 6.96 17.21 -11.77
N ARG A 283 7.61 16.07 -11.55
CA ARG A 283 8.49 15.81 -10.39
C ARG A 283 9.59 16.87 -10.22
N THR A 284 10.23 17.29 -11.30
CA THR A 284 11.33 18.28 -11.23
C THR A 284 10.81 19.66 -10.85
N ALA A 285 9.67 20.06 -11.42
CA ALA A 285 9.00 21.31 -11.06
C ALA A 285 8.57 21.30 -9.58
N ASN A 286 8.05 20.18 -9.09
CA ASN A 286 7.65 19.98 -7.70
C ASN A 286 8.85 20.10 -6.74
N ALA A 287 9.99 19.47 -7.07
CA ALA A 287 11.22 19.60 -6.29
C ALA A 287 11.77 21.05 -6.28
N ILE A 288 11.67 21.78 -7.40
CA ILE A 288 11.99 23.22 -7.45
C ILE A 288 11.03 24.01 -6.56
N ARG A 289 9.74 23.67 -6.55
CA ARG A 289 8.71 24.33 -5.74
C ARG A 289 8.94 24.14 -4.25
N SER A 290 9.33 22.94 -3.82
CA SER A 290 9.71 22.68 -2.43
C SER A 290 10.93 23.50 -2.01
N ARG A 291 11.91 23.70 -2.90
CA ARG A 291 13.02 24.64 -2.65
C ARG A 291 12.54 26.09 -2.54
N LYS A 292 11.65 26.54 -3.43
CA LYS A 292 11.04 27.88 -3.34
C LYS A 292 10.33 28.11 -2.00
N LEU A 293 9.62 27.10 -1.45
CA LEU A 293 9.02 27.18 -0.12
C LEU A 293 10.06 27.47 0.97
N MET A 294 11.16 26.72 0.98
CA MET A 294 12.23 26.87 1.97
C MET A 294 12.98 28.21 1.83
N ASP A 295 13.27 28.62 0.59
CA ASP A 295 13.90 29.90 0.29
C ASP A 295 12.99 31.08 0.68
N TYR A 296 11.69 30.97 0.37
CA TYR A 296 10.70 31.96 0.75
C TYR A 296 10.65 32.14 2.27
N TYR A 297 10.54 31.05 3.03
CA TYR A 297 10.58 31.10 4.50
C TYR A 297 11.80 31.85 5.02
N ASN A 298 12.98 31.51 4.47
CA ASN A 298 14.24 32.08 4.90
C ASN A 298 14.40 33.55 4.55
N ASN A 299 13.80 34.02 3.45
CA ASN A 299 13.79 35.44 3.10
C ASN A 299 12.75 36.22 3.94
N TYR A 300 11.59 35.62 4.18
CA TYR A 300 10.47 36.23 4.89
C TYR A 300 10.74 36.41 6.39
N ARG A 301 11.54 35.53 7.00
CA ARG A 301 11.83 35.53 8.46
C ARG A 301 12.39 36.86 8.99
N ASN A 302 13.06 37.66 8.15
CA ASN A 302 13.74 38.89 8.57
C ASN A 302 12.78 39.99 9.09
N MET A 303 11.46 39.75 9.05
CA MET A 303 10.41 40.69 9.46
C MET A 303 9.73 40.32 10.80
N SER A 304 10.06 39.19 11.45
CA SER A 304 9.34 38.72 12.65
C SER A 304 10.19 37.82 13.57
N ASN A 305 9.62 37.34 14.70
CA ASN A 305 10.27 36.42 15.66
C ASN A 305 10.51 34.99 15.10
N MET A 306 10.73 34.86 13.79
CA MET A 306 10.96 33.59 13.10
C MET A 306 12.45 33.19 13.16
N LYS A 307 12.73 31.89 13.27
CA LYS A 307 14.09 31.36 13.23
C LYS A 307 14.43 30.88 11.82
N ALA A 308 15.70 30.94 11.42
CA ALA A 308 16.14 30.42 10.13
C ALA A 308 16.03 28.89 10.09
N LEU A 309 15.76 28.33 8.90
CA LEU A 309 15.87 26.88 8.70
C LEU A 309 17.35 26.47 8.77
N PRO A 310 17.70 25.42 9.53
CA PRO A 310 19.02 24.82 9.41
C PRO A 310 19.17 24.16 8.04
N THR A 311 20.42 23.89 7.63
CA THR A 311 20.66 23.05 6.44
C THR A 311 20.56 21.57 6.81
N VAL A 312 20.30 20.72 5.83
CA VAL A 312 20.31 19.25 6.00
C VAL A 312 21.65 18.77 6.56
N ASP A 313 22.77 19.34 6.11
CA ASP A 313 24.11 18.98 6.58
C ASP A 313 24.36 19.44 8.02
N THR A 314 23.88 20.63 8.39
CA THR A 314 23.96 21.12 9.78
C THR A 314 23.19 20.21 10.72
N LEU A 315 21.98 19.80 10.35
CA LEU A 315 21.20 18.85 11.14
C LEU A 315 21.87 17.47 11.17
N ARG A 316 22.40 17.00 10.03
CA ARG A 316 23.10 15.71 9.96
C ARG A 316 24.32 15.66 10.86
N ALA A 317 25.06 16.76 10.98
CA ALA A 317 26.20 16.88 11.88
C ALA A 317 25.82 16.94 13.37
N GLN A 318 24.60 17.42 13.68
CA GLN A 318 24.08 17.50 15.05
C GLN A 318 23.39 16.20 15.50
N ASN A 319 22.84 15.45 14.56
CA ASN A 319 22.12 14.22 14.81
C ASN A 319 23.03 12.99 14.83
N PRO A 320 22.66 11.95 15.60
CA PRO A 320 23.39 10.69 15.58
C PRO A 320 23.28 10.01 14.20
N PRO A 321 24.34 9.32 13.71
CA PRO A 321 24.23 8.48 12.53
C PRO A 321 23.09 7.46 12.66
N CYS A 322 22.42 7.13 11.55
CA CYS A 322 21.26 6.23 11.56
C CYS A 322 21.53 4.87 12.21
N TYR A 323 22.75 4.33 12.08
CA TYR A 323 23.11 3.04 12.67
C TYR A 323 23.11 3.05 14.20
N VAL A 324 23.16 4.21 14.86
CA VAL A 324 23.11 4.32 16.33
C VAL A 324 21.70 4.05 16.84
N ASN A 325 20.70 4.50 16.09
CA ASN A 325 19.31 4.52 16.49
C ASN A 325 18.47 3.43 15.82
N SER A 326 18.91 2.90 14.67
CA SER A 326 18.17 1.91 13.90
C SER A 326 18.93 0.57 13.82
N PRO A 327 18.36 -0.53 14.36
CA PRO A 327 18.89 -1.88 14.19
C PRO A 327 19.04 -2.24 12.70
N ARG A 328 18.09 -1.84 11.86
CA ARG A 328 18.16 -2.02 10.41
C ARG A 328 19.41 -1.34 9.84
N CYS A 329 19.63 -0.06 10.12
CA CYS A 329 20.79 0.66 9.61
C CYS A 329 22.12 0.12 10.13
N ALA A 330 22.15 -0.39 11.37
CA ALA A 330 23.33 -1.02 11.96
C ALA A 330 23.78 -2.30 11.25
N ASN A 331 22.88 -2.98 10.54
CA ASN A 331 23.10 -4.29 9.92
C ASN A 331 23.11 -4.26 8.38
N THR A 332 23.09 -3.08 7.76
CA THR A 332 23.07 -2.94 6.29
C THR A 332 24.47 -3.04 5.66
N LYS A 333 24.52 -3.56 4.43
CA LYS A 333 25.77 -3.74 3.68
C LYS A 333 26.46 -2.44 3.28
N TYR A 334 25.69 -1.40 2.94
CA TYR A 334 26.21 -0.12 2.44
C TYR A 334 25.92 1.05 3.38
N GLY A 335 25.39 0.78 4.57
CA GLY A 335 25.07 1.79 5.57
C GLY A 335 23.75 2.52 5.29
N CYS A 336 23.55 3.61 6.02
CA CYS A 336 22.39 4.48 5.89
C CYS A 336 22.83 5.94 5.83
N MET A 337 21.96 6.80 5.28
CA MET A 337 22.13 8.25 5.30
C MET A 337 20.94 8.94 5.95
N ARG A 338 21.18 10.10 6.57
CA ARG A 338 20.09 11.03 6.95
C ARG A 338 19.85 12.02 5.83
N ASN A 339 18.61 12.09 5.37
CA ASN A 339 18.18 13.02 4.34
C ASN A 339 17.06 13.93 4.84
N LEU A 340 16.80 15.01 4.10
CA LEU A 340 15.77 16.02 4.37
C LEU A 340 16.00 16.85 5.63
N LEU A 341 15.29 17.96 5.74
CA LEU A 341 15.14 18.71 6.99
C LEU A 341 14.50 17.85 8.08
N ALA A 342 13.70 16.85 7.68
CA ALA A 342 13.11 15.89 8.59
C ALA A 342 14.11 14.83 9.13
N GLN A 343 15.33 14.76 8.59
CA GLN A 343 16.43 13.90 9.07
C GLN A 343 16.12 12.40 9.06
N VAL A 344 15.31 11.99 8.07
CA VAL A 344 14.84 10.63 7.88
C VAL A 344 16.01 9.74 7.45
N CYS A 345 16.09 8.56 8.06
CA CYS A 345 17.08 7.56 7.72
C CYS A 345 16.68 6.77 6.46
N GLN A 346 17.60 6.65 5.52
CA GLN A 346 17.42 5.90 4.28
C GLN A 346 18.55 4.86 4.16
N VAL A 347 18.16 3.61 3.90
CA VAL A 347 19.12 2.52 3.62
C VAL A 347 19.73 2.73 2.24
N CYS A 348 21.06 2.62 2.18
CA CYS A 348 21.80 2.79 0.94
C CYS A 348 21.83 1.50 0.13
N THR A 349 21.59 1.62 -1.18
CA THR A 349 21.50 0.47 -2.10
C THR A 349 22.76 0.27 -2.94
N PHE A 350 23.63 1.29 -3.03
CA PHE A 350 24.83 1.26 -3.87
C PHE A 350 26.10 1.32 -3.01
N PRO A 351 27.18 0.64 -3.43
CA PRO A 351 28.48 0.77 -2.80
C PRO A 351 29.06 2.18 -3.03
N ASN A 352 29.81 2.70 -2.05
CA ASN A 352 30.61 3.93 -2.13
C ASN A 352 29.82 5.25 -2.29
N ASP A 353 28.53 5.31 -1.92
CA ASP A 353 27.83 6.60 -1.81
C ASP A 353 28.43 7.40 -0.63
N PRO A 354 28.99 8.61 -0.87
CA PRO A 354 29.66 9.40 0.16
C PRO A 354 28.71 9.93 1.24
N SER A 355 27.40 9.93 1.00
CA SER A 355 26.38 10.36 1.97
C SER A 355 26.05 9.25 2.97
N CYS A 356 26.43 8.01 2.67
CA CYS A 356 26.10 6.82 3.44
C CYS A 356 27.14 6.54 4.51
N VAL A 357 26.67 6.31 5.73
CA VAL A 357 27.52 6.04 6.89
C VAL A 357 27.31 4.60 7.33
N LEU A 358 28.40 3.83 7.30
CA LEU A 358 28.46 2.46 7.81
C LEU A 358 28.75 2.45 9.30
N LYS A 359 28.16 1.48 10.01
CA LYS A 359 28.53 1.22 11.40
C LYS A 359 29.98 0.73 11.46
N PRO A 360 30.85 1.31 12.31
CA PRO A 360 32.19 0.77 12.55
C PRO A 360 32.13 -0.70 13.00
N SER A 361 33.08 -1.50 12.54
CA SER A 361 33.12 -2.95 12.83
C SER A 361 33.43 -3.27 14.29
N ASP A 362 34.16 -2.38 14.96
CA ASP A 362 34.53 -2.44 16.38
C ASP A 362 33.43 -1.92 17.33
N LEU A 363 32.41 -1.24 16.80
CA LEU A 363 31.30 -0.72 17.58
C LEU A 363 30.20 -1.78 17.78
N SER A 364 30.05 -2.28 19.00
CA SER A 364 28.88 -3.08 19.42
C SER A 364 27.73 -2.17 19.83
N LEU A 365 26.52 -2.48 19.36
CA LEU A 365 25.29 -1.79 19.74
C LEU A 365 24.27 -2.84 20.19
N ASP A 366 23.98 -2.86 21.48
CA ASP A 366 23.08 -3.83 22.10
C ASP A 366 21.64 -3.30 22.04
N PHE A 367 21.05 -3.32 20.84
CA PHE A 367 19.66 -2.90 20.64
C PHE A 367 18.70 -3.72 21.50
N PRO A 368 17.60 -3.11 21.98
CA PRO A 368 16.61 -3.79 22.81
C PRO A 368 15.95 -4.91 22.00
N THR A 369 15.84 -6.08 22.62
CA THR A 369 15.03 -7.19 22.14
C THR A 369 13.67 -7.19 22.85
N LEU A 370 12.64 -7.71 22.19
CA LEU A 370 11.36 -7.98 22.82
C LEU A 370 11.52 -9.14 23.81
N ASP A 371 11.98 -8.84 25.02
CA ASP A 371 11.80 -9.76 26.13
C ASP A 371 10.32 -9.73 26.56
N SER A 372 9.83 -10.87 27.06
CA SER A 372 8.46 -11.11 27.55
C SER A 372 7.83 -9.90 28.28
N PRO A 373 6.49 -9.74 28.19
CA PRO A 373 5.79 -8.46 28.24
C PRO A 373 6.20 -7.60 29.43
N ILE A 374 6.41 -6.32 29.15
CA ILE A 374 6.57 -5.28 30.16
C ILE A 374 5.37 -5.39 31.11
N SER A 375 5.61 -5.92 32.30
CA SER A 375 4.75 -5.70 33.46
C SER A 375 4.87 -4.22 33.84
N SER A 376 4.22 -3.36 33.08
CA SER A 376 3.96 -1.98 33.50
C SER A 376 2.57 -1.94 34.11
N PRO A 377 2.41 -1.35 35.30
CA PRO A 377 1.14 -1.29 36.02
C PRO A 377 0.26 -0.16 35.47
N VAL A 378 0.12 -0.02 34.15
CA VAL A 378 -0.83 0.92 33.56
C VAL A 378 -2.17 0.21 33.44
N PRO A 379 -3.21 0.59 34.21
CA PRO A 379 -4.52 -0.01 34.09
C PRO A 379 -5.03 0.12 32.65
N LYS A 380 -5.52 -0.98 32.07
CA LYS A 380 -6.19 -0.95 30.75
C LYS A 380 -7.30 0.12 30.79
N THR A 381 -7.34 0.98 29.78
CA THR A 381 -8.38 2.02 29.72
C THR A 381 -9.72 1.38 29.35
N THR A 382 -10.77 1.61 30.13
CA THR A 382 -12.13 1.14 29.83
C THR A 382 -12.87 2.13 28.92
N LEU A 383 -13.36 1.66 27.77
CA LEU A 383 -14.19 2.45 26.85
C LEU A 383 -15.56 2.79 27.48
N PRO A 384 -16.08 4.02 27.35
CA PRO A 384 -17.46 4.33 27.73
C PRO A 384 -18.47 3.75 26.70
N PRO A 385 -19.67 3.30 27.13
CA PRO A 385 -20.63 2.58 26.28
C PRO A 385 -21.41 3.51 25.33
N SER A 386 -21.70 3.02 24.11
CA SER A 386 -22.60 3.68 23.14
C SER A 386 -23.76 2.74 22.75
N PRO A 387 -24.99 3.26 22.48
CA PRO A 387 -26.23 2.47 22.45
C PRO A 387 -26.54 1.81 21.10
N SER A 388 -27.13 0.62 21.17
CA SER A 388 -27.55 -0.27 20.07
C SER A 388 -28.97 0.01 19.53
N PRO A 389 -29.26 -0.25 18.24
CA PRO A 389 -30.64 -0.32 17.72
C PRO A 389 -31.15 -1.76 17.47
N THR A 390 -32.46 -1.93 17.69
CA THR A 390 -33.27 -3.16 17.65
C THR A 390 -33.71 -3.54 16.21
N PRO A 391 -33.88 -4.84 15.88
CA PRO A 391 -34.12 -5.36 14.51
C PRO A 391 -35.56 -5.83 14.24
N THR A 392 -35.92 -6.08 12.96
CA THR A 392 -36.75 -7.20 12.40
C THR A 392 -37.30 -6.84 10.99
N PRO A 393 -37.90 -7.76 10.19
CA PRO A 393 -37.55 -9.16 9.91
C PRO A 393 -37.62 -9.55 8.40
N THR A 394 -37.10 -10.74 8.11
CA THR A 394 -37.05 -11.53 6.86
C THR A 394 -38.34 -12.25 6.44
N SER A 395 -38.44 -12.64 5.15
CA SER A 395 -39.10 -13.89 4.67
C SER A 395 -38.51 -14.30 3.30
N ALA A 396 -37.77 -15.43 3.19
CA ALA A 396 -38.18 -16.83 2.89
C ALA A 396 -38.71 -17.00 1.44
N SER A 397 -37.96 -17.51 0.44
CA SER A 397 -37.44 -18.87 0.15
C SER A 397 -38.44 -19.85 -0.51
N LEU A 398 -38.06 -20.49 -1.63
CA LEU A 398 -38.05 -21.95 -1.93
C LEU A 398 -38.03 -22.19 -3.47
N GLN A 399 -37.04 -22.90 -4.03
CA GLN A 399 -37.03 -24.33 -4.44
C GLN A 399 -37.87 -24.63 -5.71
N ALA A 400 -37.55 -25.56 -6.60
CA ALA A 400 -36.40 -26.42 -6.92
C ALA A 400 -36.81 -27.18 -8.21
N GLY A 401 -35.86 -27.77 -8.94
CA GLY A 401 -36.11 -29.06 -9.58
C GLY A 401 -35.62 -29.24 -11.04
N PRO A 402 -35.29 -30.49 -11.45
CA PRO A 402 -34.04 -30.78 -12.15
C PRO A 402 -34.20 -31.71 -13.38
N ILE A 403 -33.06 -32.30 -13.83
CA ILE A 403 -32.87 -33.61 -14.53
C ILE A 403 -32.77 -33.51 -16.07
N VAL A 404 -31.90 -34.16 -16.87
CA VAL A 404 -30.72 -35.09 -16.86
C VAL A 404 -30.46 -35.41 -18.35
N GLY A 405 -29.26 -35.86 -18.75
CA GLY A 405 -29.08 -36.79 -19.90
C GLY A 405 -28.01 -36.35 -20.90
N MET A 406 -26.75 -36.78 -20.74
CA MET A 406 -26.13 -37.96 -21.39
C MET A 406 -25.97 -37.82 -22.93
N SER A 407 -24.91 -38.23 -23.62
CA SER A 407 -23.56 -38.77 -23.36
C SER A 407 -22.97 -39.07 -24.76
N THR A 408 -21.66 -38.86 -24.94
CA THR A 408 -20.69 -39.71 -25.71
C THR A 408 -20.99 -40.09 -27.18
N GLY A 409 -20.06 -40.05 -28.13
CA GLY A 409 -18.61 -39.98 -28.10
C GLY A 409 -18.02 -40.47 -29.44
N GLY A 410 -16.69 -40.56 -29.52
CA GLY A 410 -15.98 -41.37 -30.53
C GLY A 410 -15.52 -40.59 -31.77
N LEU A 411 -14.43 -39.81 -31.73
CA LEU A 411 -13.03 -40.24 -31.83
C LEU A 411 -12.66 -41.03 -33.11
N VAL A 412 -11.71 -40.40 -33.85
CA VAL A 412 -10.53 -41.06 -34.44
C VAL A 412 -10.78 -41.86 -35.73
N VAL A 413 -10.93 -41.13 -36.84
CA VAL A 413 -10.47 -41.60 -38.17
C VAL A 413 -9.74 -40.50 -38.96
N ILE A 414 -9.90 -39.21 -38.63
CA ILE A 414 -9.23 -38.13 -39.37
C ILE A 414 -7.84 -37.80 -38.76
N GLY A 415 -7.24 -38.76 -38.06
CA GLY A 415 -5.84 -38.69 -37.59
C GLY A 415 -4.81 -38.87 -38.72
N ILE A 416 -5.23 -39.32 -39.90
CA ILE A 416 -4.31 -39.63 -41.01
C ILE A 416 -4.28 -38.51 -42.06
N VAL A 417 -5.34 -37.69 -42.15
CA VAL A 417 -5.39 -36.52 -43.07
C VAL A 417 -4.65 -35.30 -42.50
N LEU A 418 -4.60 -35.17 -41.17
CA LEU A 418 -3.94 -34.04 -40.50
C LEU A 418 -2.41 -34.11 -40.49
N PHE A 419 -1.81 -35.26 -40.77
CA PHE A 419 -0.35 -35.41 -40.81
C PHE A 419 0.28 -34.84 -42.08
N VAL A 420 -0.46 -34.84 -43.21
CA VAL A 420 0.06 -34.39 -44.52
C VAL A 420 -0.28 -32.92 -44.82
N LEU A 421 -1.37 -32.37 -44.24
CA LEU A 421 -1.68 -30.93 -44.34
C LEU A 421 -0.89 -30.05 -43.35
N ARG A 422 -0.22 -30.63 -42.34
CA ARG A 422 0.56 -29.89 -41.31
C ARG A 422 1.96 -29.48 -41.74
N ARG A 423 2.44 -29.85 -42.94
CA ARG A 423 3.79 -29.44 -43.40
C ARG A 423 3.83 -28.30 -44.42
N ARG A 424 2.67 -27.79 -44.85
CA ARG A 424 2.60 -26.61 -45.77
C ARG A 424 1.58 -25.52 -45.40
N SER A 425 0.91 -25.63 -44.26
CA SER A 425 0.26 -24.49 -43.60
C SER A 425 0.54 -24.57 -42.11
N ARG A 426 1.18 -23.52 -41.54
CA ARG A 426 1.06 -23.03 -40.15
C ARG A 426 2.28 -22.18 -39.72
N LYS A 427 2.09 -20.86 -39.64
CA LYS A 427 1.99 -20.21 -38.33
C LYS A 427 0.52 -19.91 -38.09
N ARG A 428 -0.19 -20.93 -37.62
CA ARG A 428 -1.54 -20.87 -37.06
C ARG A 428 -1.51 -21.80 -35.87
N TRP A 429 -1.95 -21.27 -34.73
CA TRP A 429 -2.09 -21.92 -33.42
C TRP A 429 -2.44 -23.41 -33.49
N ASP A 430 -1.75 -24.22 -32.68
CA ASP A 430 -2.28 -25.38 -31.95
C ASP A 430 -1.28 -25.73 -30.84
N ALA A 431 -1.79 -25.91 -29.63
CA ALA A 431 -1.10 -26.46 -28.48
C ALA A 431 -1.03 -28.01 -28.52
N ASN A 432 -0.15 -28.55 -27.68
CA ASN A 432 0.06 -29.95 -27.30
C ASN A 432 0.83 -30.89 -28.24
N THR A 433 2.15 -30.88 -28.09
CA THR A 433 2.88 -32.01 -27.47
C THR A 433 4.22 -31.45 -26.96
N GLY A 434 4.41 -31.40 -25.65
CA GLY A 434 5.60 -30.82 -25.03
C GLY A 434 5.90 -31.56 -23.75
N THR A 435 6.58 -32.69 -23.89
CA THR A 435 7.38 -33.31 -22.84
C THR A 435 8.17 -32.25 -22.07
N ALA A 436 8.20 -32.41 -20.75
CA ALA A 436 8.88 -31.56 -19.75
C ALA A 436 10.11 -30.83 -20.33
N THR A 437 9.90 -29.60 -20.80
CA THR A 437 11.01 -28.73 -21.15
C THR A 437 11.42 -28.03 -19.87
N LEU A 438 12.47 -28.60 -19.27
CA LEU A 438 13.34 -28.03 -18.26
C LEU A 438 13.27 -26.50 -18.23
N CYS A 439 13.05 -25.92 -17.05
CA CYS A 439 13.21 -24.51 -16.76
C CYS A 439 14.62 -24.05 -17.19
N LYS A 440 14.76 -23.70 -18.47
CA LYS A 440 15.87 -22.92 -18.97
C LYS A 440 15.36 -21.50 -19.04
N CYS A 441 15.71 -20.72 -18.02
CA CYS A 441 15.84 -19.28 -18.15
C CYS A 441 16.84 -19.04 -19.29
N THR A 442 16.32 -19.00 -20.51
CA THR A 442 17.10 -18.62 -21.67
C THR A 442 17.00 -17.11 -21.70
N GLU A 443 18.14 -16.42 -21.63
CA GLU A 443 18.26 -15.01 -21.95
C GLU A 443 17.83 -14.81 -23.40
N GLN A 444 16.52 -14.70 -23.61
CA GLN A 444 15.99 -13.96 -24.73
C GLN A 444 15.53 -12.65 -24.13
N THR A 445 16.33 -11.63 -24.40
CA THR A 445 15.97 -10.23 -24.33
C THR A 445 14.65 -10.05 -25.09
N MET A 446 13.54 -10.20 -24.37
CA MET A 446 12.39 -9.37 -24.63
C MET A 446 12.95 -7.94 -24.60
N TYR A 447 12.54 -7.10 -25.52
CA TYR A 447 12.48 -5.68 -25.25
C TYR A 447 11.51 -5.55 -24.05
N VAL A 448 12.02 -5.84 -22.84
CA VAL A 448 11.61 -5.12 -21.66
C VAL A 448 11.87 -3.71 -22.12
N ALA A 449 10.80 -2.97 -22.41
CA ALA A 449 10.90 -1.53 -22.58
C ALA A 449 11.89 -1.09 -21.51
N GLU A 450 13.04 -0.60 -21.97
CA GLU A 450 14.02 0.03 -21.10
C GLU A 450 13.21 0.86 -20.11
N SER A 451 13.60 0.80 -18.83
CA SER A 451 13.26 1.79 -17.82
C SER A 451 12.87 3.10 -18.50
N LEU A 452 11.56 3.30 -18.70
CA LEU A 452 11.04 4.58 -19.10
C LEU A 452 11.23 5.40 -17.85
N ASP A 453 12.27 6.23 -17.94
CA ASP A 453 12.54 7.36 -17.09
C ASP A 453 11.20 8.00 -16.69
N ASP A 454 11.04 8.29 -15.41
CA ASP A 454 9.79 8.77 -14.78
C ASP A 454 9.57 10.27 -15.12
N GLY A 455 9.76 10.57 -16.41
CA GLY A 455 9.56 11.82 -17.09
C GLY A 455 8.22 11.83 -17.80
N ASP A 456 7.58 12.99 -17.71
CA ASP A 456 6.41 13.45 -18.46
C ASP A 456 6.22 12.75 -19.81
N ASP A 457 5.17 11.91 -19.92
CA ASP A 457 4.47 11.64 -21.18
C ASP A 457 3.08 11.09 -20.87
N ASP A 458 2.05 11.77 -21.40
CA ASP A 458 0.79 11.15 -21.81
C ASP A 458 1.08 9.74 -22.35
N VAL A 459 0.23 8.74 -22.08
CA VAL A 459 0.37 7.38 -22.65
C VAL A 459 0.82 7.50 -24.10
N ASN A 460 2.05 7.04 -24.42
CA ASN A 460 2.60 7.16 -25.76
C ASN A 460 1.64 6.51 -26.76
N MET A 461 0.83 7.35 -27.42
CA MET A 461 -0.24 6.90 -28.30
C MET A 461 0.31 6.19 -29.53
N GLU A 462 1.61 6.32 -29.83
CA GLU A 462 2.28 5.56 -30.90
C GLU A 462 2.36 4.06 -30.57
N ASP A 463 2.68 3.69 -29.33
CA ASP A 463 2.76 2.27 -28.91
C ASP A 463 1.36 1.64 -28.81
N PHE A 464 0.37 2.42 -28.37
CA PHE A 464 -1.03 1.97 -28.30
C PHE A 464 -1.67 1.81 -29.69
N LYS A 465 -1.24 2.56 -30.70
CA LYS A 465 -1.69 2.40 -32.11
C LYS A 465 -1.29 1.04 -32.69
N VAL A 466 -0.18 0.45 -32.28
CA VAL A 466 0.27 -0.89 -32.76
C VAL A 466 -0.72 -1.97 -32.37
N LEU A 467 -1.45 -1.79 -31.27
CA LEU A 467 -2.49 -2.71 -30.79
C LEU A 467 -3.85 -2.49 -31.46
N ARG A 468 -3.99 -1.51 -32.36
CA ARG A 468 -5.27 -1.16 -32.98
C ARG A 468 -5.76 -2.25 -33.94
N LEU A 469 -6.91 -2.82 -33.61
CA LEU A 469 -7.64 -3.73 -34.47
C LEU A 469 -8.67 -2.98 -35.33
N ASP A 470 -9.00 -3.57 -36.47
CA ASP A 470 -10.00 -3.05 -37.39
C ASP A 470 -11.41 -3.30 -36.85
N GLU A 471 -12.07 -2.25 -36.34
CA GLU A 471 -13.38 -2.33 -35.71
C GLU A 471 -14.45 -2.95 -36.64
N SER A 472 -14.33 -2.79 -37.96
CA SER A 472 -15.29 -3.37 -38.92
C SER A 472 -15.29 -4.90 -38.93
N LYS A 473 -14.22 -5.53 -38.43
CA LYS A 473 -14.08 -6.98 -38.32
C LYS A 473 -14.51 -7.52 -36.95
N LEU A 474 -14.86 -6.64 -36.02
CA LEU A 474 -15.31 -7.01 -34.68
C LEU A 474 -16.85 -7.05 -34.63
N THR A 475 -17.38 -8.20 -34.26
CA THR A 475 -18.81 -8.39 -33.98
C THR A 475 -18.99 -8.69 -32.51
N VAL A 476 -19.82 -7.92 -31.82
CA VAL A 476 -20.12 -8.12 -30.39
C VAL A 476 -21.52 -8.73 -30.28
N SER A 477 -21.62 -9.81 -29.52
CA SER A 477 -22.86 -10.59 -29.35
C SER A 477 -23.50 -10.28 -28.00
N TYR A 478 -23.49 -11.22 -27.06
CA TYR A 478 -24.15 -11.12 -25.76
C TYR A 478 -23.13 -10.98 -24.62
N LEU A 479 -23.58 -10.43 -23.49
CA LEU A 479 -22.77 -10.28 -22.27
C LEU A 479 -22.48 -11.65 -21.65
N ILE A 480 -21.21 -11.94 -21.33
CA ILE A 480 -20.75 -13.18 -20.68
C ILE A 480 -20.23 -12.97 -19.26
N GLY A 481 -19.88 -11.73 -18.90
CA GLY A 481 -19.44 -11.40 -17.55
C GLY A 481 -19.62 -9.91 -17.27
N THR A 482 -19.81 -9.57 -15.99
CA THR A 482 -19.86 -8.17 -15.56
C THR A 482 -19.03 -8.01 -14.30
N GLY A 483 -18.12 -7.04 -14.32
CA GLY A 483 -17.34 -6.57 -13.18
C GLY A 483 -17.88 -5.25 -12.64
N ALA A 484 -17.20 -4.69 -11.65
CA ALA A 484 -17.58 -3.43 -11.00
C ALA A 484 -17.63 -2.24 -11.99
N TYR A 485 -16.69 -2.21 -12.94
CA TYR A 485 -16.45 -1.08 -13.86
C TYR A 485 -16.45 -1.46 -15.35
N SER A 486 -16.42 -2.75 -15.68
CA SER A 486 -16.41 -3.25 -17.06
C SER A 486 -17.37 -4.41 -17.25
N GLY A 487 -17.90 -4.57 -18.47
CA GLY A 487 -18.51 -5.80 -18.93
C GLY A 487 -17.55 -6.60 -19.81
N VAL A 488 -17.85 -7.88 -19.98
CA VAL A 488 -17.19 -8.76 -20.95
C VAL A 488 -18.28 -9.40 -21.80
N TRP A 489 -18.15 -9.27 -23.12
CA TRP A 489 -19.09 -9.77 -24.10
C TRP A 489 -18.45 -10.88 -24.92
N HIS A 490 -19.26 -11.86 -25.32
CA HIS A 490 -18.90 -12.78 -26.39
C HIS A 490 -18.87 -12.01 -27.72
N GLY A 491 -17.93 -12.33 -28.60
CA GLY A 491 -17.87 -11.76 -29.93
C GLY A 491 -17.09 -12.60 -30.92
N SER A 492 -16.98 -12.10 -32.15
CA SER A 492 -16.06 -12.62 -33.14
C SER A 492 -15.22 -11.52 -33.76
N TYR A 493 -13.91 -11.75 -33.88
CA TYR A 493 -12.99 -10.91 -34.63
C TYR A 493 -12.46 -11.71 -35.82
N ASN A 494 -12.71 -11.23 -37.04
CA ASN A 494 -12.27 -11.87 -38.30
C ASN A 494 -12.69 -13.35 -38.43
N GLY A 495 -13.85 -13.71 -37.88
CA GLY A 495 -14.40 -15.07 -37.90
C GLY A 495 -13.93 -15.99 -36.77
N HIS A 496 -13.05 -15.51 -35.88
CA HIS A 496 -12.61 -16.25 -34.68
C HIS A 496 -13.36 -15.77 -33.45
N LEU A 497 -13.65 -16.68 -32.51
CA LEU A 497 -14.30 -16.34 -31.24
C LEU A 497 -13.35 -15.55 -30.33
N VAL A 498 -13.88 -14.49 -29.74
CA VAL A 498 -13.14 -13.58 -28.85
C VAL A 498 -13.99 -13.17 -27.65
N ALA A 499 -13.32 -12.82 -26.57
CA ALA A 499 -13.92 -12.10 -25.45
C ALA A 499 -13.66 -10.60 -25.63
N VAL A 500 -14.68 -9.78 -25.44
CA VAL A 500 -14.65 -8.35 -25.70
C VAL A 500 -14.89 -7.64 -24.38
N LYS A 501 -13.86 -7.05 -23.77
CA LYS A 501 -13.98 -6.30 -22.50
C LYS A 501 -14.21 -4.82 -22.82
N LYS A 502 -15.21 -4.20 -22.20
CA LYS A 502 -15.54 -2.77 -22.36
C LYS A 502 -15.92 -2.16 -21.01
N LEU A 503 -15.64 -0.87 -20.82
CA LEU A 503 -16.08 -0.13 -19.64
C LEU A 503 -17.60 0.09 -19.67
N HIS A 504 -18.23 0.13 -18.48
CA HIS A 504 -19.66 0.42 -18.36
C HIS A 504 -19.92 1.89 -18.72
N PRO A 505 -20.75 2.22 -19.73
CA PRO A 505 -20.94 3.59 -20.23
C PRO A 505 -21.29 4.63 -19.15
N ASN A 506 -22.05 4.22 -18.13
CA ASN A 506 -22.57 5.11 -17.08
C ASN A 506 -21.63 5.24 -15.86
N LYS A 507 -20.45 4.62 -15.89
CA LYS A 507 -19.49 4.64 -14.77
C LYS A 507 -18.09 5.13 -15.17
N ILE A 508 -17.89 5.52 -16.43
CA ILE A 508 -16.59 5.85 -17.02
C ILE A 508 -16.01 7.13 -16.40
N THR A 509 -14.85 6.99 -15.73
CA THR A 509 -13.98 8.11 -15.34
C THR A 509 -12.66 8.03 -16.11
N HIS A 510 -11.91 9.13 -16.19
CA HIS A 510 -10.59 9.11 -16.84
C HIS A 510 -9.65 8.08 -16.19
N ARG A 511 -9.68 7.98 -14.85
CA ARG A 511 -8.94 6.96 -14.10
C ARG A 511 -9.29 5.55 -14.55
N GLN A 512 -10.56 5.22 -14.73
CA GLN A 512 -10.96 3.90 -15.23
C GLN A 512 -10.52 3.65 -16.68
N ILE A 513 -10.57 4.67 -17.55
CA ILE A 513 -10.05 4.56 -18.92
C ILE A 513 -8.54 4.30 -18.89
N GLN A 514 -7.80 5.06 -18.09
CA GLN A 514 -6.36 4.95 -17.95
C GLN A 514 -5.94 3.60 -17.33
N SER A 515 -6.58 3.16 -16.25
CA SER A 515 -6.40 1.82 -15.69
C SER A 515 -6.68 0.73 -16.73
N PHE A 516 -7.71 0.91 -17.56
CA PHE A 516 -8.04 -0.05 -18.61
C PHE A 516 -7.03 -0.04 -19.76
N VAL A 517 -6.50 1.13 -20.16
CA VAL A 517 -5.40 1.24 -21.11
C VAL A 517 -4.14 0.57 -20.58
N TYR A 518 -3.78 0.79 -19.31
CA TYR A 518 -2.64 0.12 -18.69
C TYR A 518 -2.82 -1.38 -18.59
N GLU A 519 -4.03 -1.86 -18.28
CA GLU A 519 -4.34 -3.30 -18.31
C GLU A 519 -4.11 -3.87 -19.72
N ILE A 520 -4.61 -3.20 -20.76
CA ILE A 520 -4.43 -3.62 -22.16
C ILE A 520 -2.94 -3.69 -22.51
N VAL A 521 -2.19 -2.63 -22.22
CA VAL A 521 -0.75 -2.56 -22.52
C VAL A 521 0.00 -3.66 -21.77
N LEU A 522 -0.26 -3.83 -20.47
CA LEU A 522 0.38 -4.85 -19.65
C LEU A 522 0.11 -6.26 -20.18
N VAL A 523 -1.15 -6.60 -20.44
CA VAL A 523 -1.53 -7.94 -20.92
C VAL A 523 -1.03 -8.18 -22.35
N SER A 524 -0.98 -7.14 -23.18
CA SER A 524 -0.43 -7.25 -24.55
C SER A 524 1.07 -7.59 -24.57
N GLY A 525 1.80 -7.23 -23.52
CA GLY A 525 3.22 -7.56 -23.37
C GLY A 525 3.49 -8.98 -22.86
N PHE A 526 2.46 -9.74 -22.51
CA PHE A 526 2.63 -11.11 -22.04
C PHE A 526 2.60 -12.12 -23.19
N ASP A 527 3.64 -12.95 -23.26
CA ASP A 527 3.72 -14.12 -24.13
C ASP A 527 3.89 -15.38 -23.26
N SER A 528 2.75 -15.92 -22.82
CA SER A 528 2.71 -17.08 -21.94
C SER A 528 1.53 -17.99 -22.26
N PRO A 529 1.72 -19.33 -22.28
CA PRO A 529 0.60 -20.25 -22.41
C PRO A 529 -0.32 -20.24 -21.18
N TYR A 530 0.09 -19.65 -20.06
CA TYR A 530 -0.65 -19.63 -18.79
C TYR A 530 -1.38 -18.30 -18.53
N ILE A 531 -1.33 -17.35 -19.45
CA ILE A 531 -2.00 -16.04 -19.34
C ILE A 531 -2.94 -15.86 -20.53
N VAL A 532 -4.14 -15.34 -20.28
CA VAL A 532 -5.11 -15.01 -21.32
C VAL A 532 -4.53 -13.97 -22.26
N GLN A 533 -4.42 -14.32 -23.54
CA GLN A 533 -3.82 -13.48 -24.56
C GLN A 533 -4.71 -12.28 -24.92
N CYS A 534 -4.09 -11.10 -24.93
CA CYS A 534 -4.65 -9.91 -25.58
C CYS A 534 -4.37 -9.97 -27.09
N LEU A 535 -5.43 -9.90 -27.89
CA LEU A 535 -5.35 -9.86 -29.36
C LEU A 535 -5.16 -8.44 -29.88
N GLY A 536 -5.55 -7.44 -29.08
CA GLY A 536 -5.45 -6.01 -29.39
C GLY A 536 -6.64 -5.23 -28.83
N ALA A 537 -6.82 -4.00 -29.30
CA ALA A 537 -7.88 -3.11 -28.87
C ALA A 537 -8.55 -2.40 -30.06
N THR A 538 -9.84 -2.08 -29.94
CA THR A 538 -10.56 -1.24 -30.90
C THR A 538 -11.06 0.02 -30.21
N TRP A 539 -11.06 1.13 -30.94
CA TRP A 539 -11.71 2.37 -30.54
C TRP A 539 -12.09 3.16 -31.80
N SER A 540 -13.24 3.81 -31.73
CA SER A 540 -13.74 4.69 -32.78
C SER A 540 -13.07 6.06 -32.70
N ASN A 541 -13.82 7.11 -32.34
CA ASN A 541 -13.34 8.49 -32.29
C ASN A 541 -13.02 8.98 -30.86
N GLN A 542 -13.42 8.23 -29.83
CA GLN A 542 -13.27 8.59 -28.42
C GLN A 542 -12.81 7.37 -27.61
N LEU A 543 -11.89 7.57 -26.66
CA LEU A 543 -11.40 6.53 -25.75
C LEU A 543 -12.48 5.97 -24.81
N GLN A 544 -13.62 6.66 -24.67
CA GLN A 544 -14.77 6.15 -23.91
C GLN A 544 -15.39 4.89 -24.55
N ASN A 545 -15.14 4.65 -25.84
CA ASN A 545 -15.56 3.45 -26.57
C ASN A 545 -14.46 2.38 -26.66
N LEU A 546 -13.37 2.55 -25.90
CA LEU A 546 -12.25 1.63 -25.91
C LEU A 546 -12.71 0.22 -25.55
N THR A 547 -12.27 -0.73 -26.37
CA THR A 547 -12.65 -2.13 -26.28
C THR A 547 -11.39 -2.99 -26.37
N CYS A 548 -11.15 -3.80 -25.34
CA CYS A 548 -10.08 -4.80 -25.35
C CYS A 548 -10.60 -6.11 -25.95
N VAL A 549 -9.86 -6.68 -26.89
CA VAL A 549 -10.17 -7.95 -27.53
C VAL A 549 -9.20 -9.00 -26.99
N LEU A 550 -9.75 -10.00 -26.30
CA LEU A 550 -9.03 -11.08 -25.65
C LEU A 550 -9.38 -12.41 -26.32
N GLU A 551 -8.51 -13.41 -26.18
CA GLU A 551 -8.89 -14.77 -26.53
C GLU A 551 -10.10 -15.22 -25.70
N TYR A 552 -11.03 -15.95 -26.34
CA TYR A 552 -12.19 -16.51 -25.64
C TYR A 552 -11.82 -17.81 -24.94
N MET A 553 -12.23 -17.99 -23.67
CA MET A 553 -12.01 -19.20 -22.87
C MET A 553 -13.35 -19.89 -22.64
N ASP A 554 -13.54 -21.06 -23.26
CA ASP A 554 -14.89 -21.62 -23.48
C ASP A 554 -15.59 -22.20 -22.25
N SER A 555 -14.86 -22.43 -21.17
CA SER A 555 -15.38 -23.09 -19.96
C SER A 555 -15.64 -22.10 -18.81
N GLY A 556 -15.46 -20.80 -19.05
CA GLY A 556 -15.65 -19.75 -18.05
C GLY A 556 -14.58 -19.75 -16.97
N ASP A 557 -14.87 -19.16 -15.82
CA ASP A 557 -13.94 -19.09 -14.69
C ASP A 557 -13.93 -20.37 -13.83
N LEU A 558 -12.84 -20.61 -13.12
CA LEU A 558 -12.65 -21.79 -12.27
C LEU A 558 -13.70 -21.84 -11.15
N ARG A 559 -14.18 -20.71 -10.61
CA ARG A 559 -15.25 -20.74 -9.60
C ARG A 559 -16.52 -21.34 -10.19
N THR A 560 -16.87 -20.95 -11.41
CA THR A 560 -18.00 -21.52 -12.15
C THR A 560 -17.80 -23.02 -12.40
N VAL A 561 -16.60 -23.45 -12.81
CA VAL A 561 -16.26 -24.89 -12.98
C VAL A 561 -16.43 -25.67 -11.67
N LEU A 562 -15.94 -25.14 -10.55
CA LEU A 562 -16.05 -25.78 -9.23
C LEU A 562 -17.47 -25.78 -8.71
N SER A 563 -18.27 -24.76 -9.00
CA SER A 563 -19.69 -24.72 -8.62
C SER A 563 -20.56 -25.75 -9.36
N ARG A 564 -20.07 -26.21 -10.53
CA ARG A 564 -20.74 -27.20 -11.39
C ARG A 564 -20.21 -28.62 -11.20
N SER A 565 -19.26 -28.81 -10.28
CA SER A 565 -18.64 -30.11 -10.00
C SER A 565 -18.58 -30.37 -8.49
N THR A 566 -18.39 -31.63 -8.11
CA THR A 566 -18.06 -32.04 -6.75
C THR A 566 -16.62 -32.58 -6.68
N PRO A 567 -16.01 -32.65 -5.47
CA PRO A 567 -14.68 -33.23 -5.30
C PRO A 567 -14.51 -34.64 -5.88
N GLU A 568 -15.60 -35.42 -5.93
CA GLU A 568 -15.62 -36.76 -6.51
C GLU A 568 -15.61 -36.73 -8.05
N THR A 569 -16.35 -35.79 -8.65
CA THR A 569 -16.45 -35.65 -10.11
C THR A 569 -15.25 -34.95 -10.74
N LEU A 570 -14.51 -34.15 -9.96
CA LEU A 570 -13.26 -33.53 -10.35
C LEU A 570 -12.15 -34.04 -9.41
N PRO A 571 -11.68 -35.28 -9.60
CA PRO A 571 -10.67 -35.85 -8.73
C PRO A 571 -9.33 -35.14 -8.87
N TRP A 572 -8.45 -35.33 -7.88
CA TRP A 572 -7.13 -34.69 -7.82
C TRP A 572 -6.26 -34.91 -9.06
N LYS A 573 -6.47 -36.00 -9.80
CA LYS A 573 -5.79 -36.23 -11.08
C LYS A 573 -6.05 -35.14 -12.11
N ASP A 574 -7.25 -34.58 -12.15
CA ASP A 574 -7.64 -33.58 -13.14
C ASP A 574 -7.30 -32.18 -12.59
N LYS A 575 -7.45 -31.99 -11.27
CA LYS A 575 -7.06 -30.77 -10.56
C LYS A 575 -5.56 -30.47 -10.66
N LEU A 576 -4.70 -31.48 -10.76
CA LEU A 576 -3.25 -31.31 -10.95
C LEU A 576 -2.91 -30.49 -12.21
N SER A 577 -3.69 -30.62 -13.29
CA SER A 577 -3.52 -29.81 -14.49
C SER A 577 -3.80 -28.33 -14.21
N TYR A 578 -4.89 -28.03 -13.49
CA TYR A 578 -5.20 -26.66 -13.05
C TYR A 578 -4.11 -26.09 -12.15
N MET A 579 -3.65 -26.87 -11.17
CA MET A 579 -2.55 -26.45 -10.29
C MET A 579 -1.29 -26.11 -11.07
N THR A 580 -0.92 -26.96 -12.04
CA THR A 580 0.26 -26.78 -12.89
C THR A 580 0.17 -25.48 -13.71
N HIS A 581 -1.00 -25.21 -14.30
CA HIS A 581 -1.21 -23.99 -15.06
C HIS A 581 -1.26 -22.73 -14.17
N MET A 582 -1.94 -22.81 -13.02
CA MET A 582 -2.01 -21.72 -12.04
C MET A 582 -0.62 -21.30 -11.59
N ILE A 583 0.20 -22.26 -11.16
CA ILE A 583 1.56 -21.96 -10.68
C ILE A 583 2.50 -21.57 -11.81
N GLY A 584 2.33 -22.16 -13.01
CA GLY A 584 3.07 -21.74 -14.20
C GLY A 584 2.84 -20.27 -14.55
N GLY A 585 1.59 -19.80 -14.40
CA GLY A 585 1.22 -18.39 -14.55
C GLY A 585 1.90 -17.50 -13.50
N LEU A 586 1.86 -17.87 -12.23
CA LEU A 586 2.53 -17.12 -11.16
C LEU A 586 4.05 -17.10 -11.30
N CYS A 587 4.69 -18.23 -11.65
CA CYS A 587 6.12 -18.26 -11.97
C CYS A 587 6.48 -17.31 -13.10
N TYR A 588 5.67 -17.27 -14.18
CA TYR A 588 5.88 -16.37 -15.30
C TYR A 588 5.79 -14.89 -14.89
N LEU A 589 4.80 -14.54 -14.06
CA LEU A 589 4.58 -13.17 -13.57
C LEU A 589 5.67 -12.74 -12.57
N HIS A 590 5.92 -13.56 -11.55
CA HIS A 590 6.90 -13.28 -10.50
C HIS A 590 8.33 -13.20 -11.05
N GLY A 591 8.66 -14.02 -12.06
CA GLY A 591 9.94 -13.92 -12.78
C GLY A 591 10.12 -12.62 -13.56
N ARG A 592 9.04 -11.86 -13.79
CA ARG A 592 9.04 -10.51 -14.39
C ARG A 592 8.74 -9.40 -13.37
N ASN A 593 8.78 -9.73 -12.08
CA ASN A 593 8.44 -8.82 -10.98
C ASN A 593 7.04 -8.20 -11.09
N VAL A 594 6.08 -8.94 -11.66
CA VAL A 594 4.66 -8.55 -11.71
C VAL A 594 3.90 -9.29 -10.62
N ILE A 595 3.14 -8.55 -9.80
CA ILE A 595 2.25 -9.08 -8.76
C ILE A 595 0.82 -9.05 -9.30
N HIS A 596 0.09 -10.16 -9.22
CA HIS A 596 -1.28 -10.23 -9.73
C HIS A 596 -2.25 -9.44 -8.84
N ARG A 597 -2.13 -9.54 -7.51
CA ARG A 597 -2.91 -8.85 -6.46
C ARG A 597 -4.38 -9.24 -6.32
N ASP A 598 -4.99 -9.76 -7.37
CA ASP A 598 -6.35 -10.32 -7.35
C ASP A 598 -6.39 -11.79 -7.81
N PHE A 599 -5.46 -12.60 -7.30
CA PHE A 599 -5.39 -14.02 -7.64
C PHE A 599 -6.52 -14.80 -6.96
N LYS A 600 -7.51 -15.27 -7.72
CA LYS A 600 -8.65 -16.05 -7.22
C LYS A 600 -9.29 -16.85 -8.33
N SER A 601 -10.07 -17.88 -7.98
CA SER A 601 -10.77 -18.74 -8.94
C SER A 601 -11.65 -18.02 -9.97
N ARG A 602 -12.19 -16.83 -9.66
CA ARG A 602 -12.96 -16.01 -10.61
C ARG A 602 -12.11 -15.38 -11.72
N ASN A 603 -10.81 -15.23 -11.48
CA ASN A 603 -9.83 -14.63 -12.41
C ASN A 603 -8.97 -15.71 -13.10
N LEU A 604 -9.30 -17.00 -12.89
CA LEU A 604 -8.68 -18.12 -13.56
C LEU A 604 -9.66 -18.68 -14.59
N LEU A 605 -9.42 -18.43 -15.87
CA LEU A 605 -10.30 -18.88 -16.94
C LEU A 605 -9.88 -20.26 -17.42
N VAL A 606 -10.87 -21.11 -17.66
CA VAL A 606 -10.68 -22.50 -18.11
C VAL A 606 -11.14 -22.61 -19.55
N ASP A 607 -10.38 -23.39 -20.32
CA ASP A 607 -10.70 -23.73 -21.68
C ASP A 607 -10.47 -25.22 -21.91
N SER A 608 -11.38 -25.82 -22.68
CA SER A 608 -11.38 -27.25 -22.97
C SER A 608 -10.13 -27.74 -23.71
N GLN A 609 -9.43 -26.85 -24.44
CA GLN A 609 -8.26 -27.18 -25.24
C GLN A 609 -6.99 -26.50 -24.72
N LYS A 610 -7.11 -25.25 -24.29
CA LYS A 610 -5.97 -24.41 -23.90
C LYS A 610 -5.60 -24.54 -22.42
N GLY A 611 -6.42 -25.25 -21.64
CA GLY A 611 -6.22 -25.40 -20.21
C GLY A 611 -6.67 -24.17 -19.43
N LEU A 612 -6.05 -23.97 -18.26
CA LEU A 612 -6.37 -22.87 -17.37
C LEU A 612 -5.39 -21.73 -17.62
N LYS A 613 -5.89 -20.49 -17.65
CA LYS A 613 -5.08 -19.29 -17.80
C LYS A 613 -5.49 -18.19 -16.81
N LEU A 614 -4.51 -17.42 -16.37
CA LEU A 614 -4.72 -16.24 -15.52
C LEU A 614 -5.29 -15.08 -16.36
N SER A 615 -6.20 -14.32 -15.77
CA SER A 615 -6.92 -13.20 -16.39
C SER A 615 -7.11 -12.07 -15.38
N ASP A 616 -7.56 -10.91 -15.87
CA ASP A 616 -7.95 -9.74 -15.09
C ASP A 616 -6.80 -9.11 -14.29
N PHE A 617 -5.99 -8.31 -14.99
CA PHE A 617 -4.79 -7.65 -14.49
C PHE A 617 -5.05 -6.18 -14.10
N GLY A 618 -6.33 -5.79 -13.97
CA GLY A 618 -6.74 -4.42 -13.68
C GLY A 618 -6.13 -3.85 -12.39
N THR A 619 -5.77 -4.71 -11.43
CA THR A 619 -5.16 -4.34 -10.14
C THR A 619 -3.65 -4.55 -10.09
N SER A 620 -3.03 -5.17 -11.10
CA SER A 620 -1.61 -5.57 -11.07
C SER A 620 -0.64 -4.37 -11.08
N ARG A 621 -1.13 -3.18 -11.44
CA ARG A 621 -0.40 -1.90 -11.43
C ARG A 621 -0.99 -0.83 -10.49
N GLU A 622 -2.06 -1.12 -9.76
CA GLU A 622 -2.61 -0.14 -8.82
C GLU A 622 -1.60 0.14 -7.69
N ASP A 623 -1.49 1.37 -7.17
CA ASP A 623 -0.70 1.61 -5.97
C ASP A 623 -1.29 0.84 -4.78
N ALA A 624 -0.43 0.39 -3.86
CA ALA A 624 -0.84 -0.40 -2.69
C ALA A 624 -1.93 0.30 -1.84
N GLU A 625 -2.10 1.61 -1.96
CA GLU A 625 -3.10 2.39 -1.24
C GLU A 625 -4.48 2.43 -1.92
N ALA A 626 -4.55 2.25 -3.26
CA ALA A 626 -5.79 2.38 -4.02
C ALA A 626 -6.72 1.17 -3.88
N SER A 627 -6.20 0.00 -3.51
CA SER A 627 -7.00 -1.23 -3.36
C SER A 627 -7.62 -1.41 -1.96
N MET A 628 -7.43 -0.44 -1.05
CA MET A 628 -7.96 -0.47 0.33
C MET A 628 -9.48 -0.23 0.41
N THR A 629 -10.13 0.18 -0.68
CA THR A 629 -11.58 0.12 -0.76
C THR A 629 -12.01 -1.34 -0.82
N VAL A 630 -12.43 -1.88 0.33
CA VAL A 630 -13.05 -3.19 0.50
C VAL A 630 -14.20 -3.34 -0.50
N GLY A 631 -13.88 -3.88 -1.67
CA GLY A 631 -14.84 -4.25 -2.69
C GLY A 631 -15.56 -5.53 -2.27
N VAL A 632 -16.87 -5.52 -2.41
CA VAL A 632 -17.77 -6.63 -2.09
C VAL A 632 -17.29 -7.94 -2.76
N GLY A 633 -16.73 -8.87 -1.98
CA GLY A 633 -16.60 -10.29 -2.35
C GLY A 633 -15.20 -10.91 -2.55
N THR A 634 -14.09 -10.16 -2.46
CA THR A 634 -12.73 -10.68 -2.78
C THR A 634 -11.89 -11.09 -1.56
N PHE A 635 -12.32 -10.75 -0.34
CA PHE A 635 -11.48 -10.81 0.86
C PHE A 635 -11.06 -12.23 1.32
N ARG A 636 -11.74 -13.30 0.87
CA ARG A 636 -11.47 -14.69 1.30
C ARG A 636 -10.14 -15.27 0.80
N TRP A 637 -9.53 -14.64 -0.21
CA TRP A 637 -8.21 -15.01 -0.74
C TRP A 637 -7.11 -14.03 -0.32
N MET A 638 -7.45 -12.95 0.38
CA MET A 638 -6.48 -11.94 0.81
C MET A 638 -5.59 -12.48 1.93
N ALA A 639 -4.30 -12.16 1.82
CA ALA A 639 -3.32 -12.54 2.83
C ALA A 639 -3.47 -11.71 4.12
N PRO A 640 -3.12 -12.24 5.31
CA PRO A 640 -3.29 -11.56 6.59
C PRO A 640 -2.63 -10.18 6.67
N GLU A 641 -1.44 -10.01 6.09
CA GLU A 641 -0.74 -8.73 6.00
C GLU A 641 -1.50 -7.72 5.13
N VAL A 642 -2.09 -8.17 4.02
CA VAL A 642 -2.88 -7.32 3.13
C VAL A 642 -4.17 -6.89 3.80
N ILE A 643 -4.82 -7.80 4.54
CA ILE A 643 -6.02 -7.50 5.35
C ILE A 643 -5.72 -6.43 6.41
N ARG A 644 -4.51 -6.49 6.99
CA ARG A 644 -3.98 -5.49 7.94
C ARG A 644 -3.43 -4.24 7.27
N GLY A 645 -3.72 -4.00 6.00
CA GLY A 645 -3.32 -2.79 5.28
C GLY A 645 -1.81 -2.69 4.94
N HIS A 646 -1.06 -3.78 5.03
CA HIS A 646 0.33 -3.83 4.56
C HIS A 646 0.39 -3.98 3.04
N HIS A 647 1.54 -3.63 2.45
CA HIS A 647 1.74 -3.67 1.00
C HIS A 647 1.63 -5.09 0.40
N TYR A 648 1.04 -5.19 -0.79
CA TYR A 648 1.06 -6.43 -1.59
C TYR A 648 2.49 -6.80 -1.99
N SER A 649 2.81 -8.08 -1.86
CA SER A 649 4.07 -8.68 -2.32
C SER A 649 3.79 -9.93 -3.16
N ILE A 650 4.81 -10.49 -3.82
CA ILE A 650 4.70 -11.79 -4.50
C ILE A 650 4.24 -12.91 -3.54
N ALA A 651 4.55 -12.79 -2.24
CA ALA A 651 4.12 -13.76 -1.22
C ALA A 651 2.61 -13.66 -0.91
N ALA A 652 1.97 -12.51 -1.17
CA ALA A 652 0.53 -12.37 -1.07
C ALA A 652 -0.19 -13.16 -2.18
N ASP A 653 0.32 -13.15 -3.42
CA ASP A 653 -0.21 -13.99 -4.50
C ASP A 653 -0.09 -15.49 -4.15
N ILE A 654 1.00 -15.90 -3.47
CA ILE A 654 1.15 -17.30 -3.02
C ILE A 654 0.12 -17.67 -1.95
N TYR A 655 -0.17 -16.77 -1.01
CA TYR A 655 -1.24 -16.98 -0.06
C TYR A 655 -2.58 -17.18 -0.78
N SER A 656 -2.90 -16.29 -1.72
CA SER A 656 -4.12 -16.37 -2.53
C SER A 656 -4.18 -17.64 -3.38
N PHE A 657 -3.03 -18.12 -3.89
CA PHE A 657 -2.90 -19.43 -4.52
C PHE A 657 -3.25 -20.57 -3.55
N GLY A 658 -2.71 -20.54 -2.32
CA GLY A 658 -3.05 -21.49 -1.27
C GLY A 658 -4.55 -21.51 -0.95
N MET A 659 -5.18 -20.34 -0.84
CA MET A 659 -6.64 -20.25 -0.64
C MET A 659 -7.43 -20.77 -1.85
N THR A 660 -6.92 -20.60 -3.07
CA THR A 660 -7.51 -21.18 -4.28
C THR A 660 -7.38 -22.70 -4.29
N LEU A 661 -6.32 -23.28 -3.73
CA LEU A 661 -6.20 -24.73 -3.54
C LEU A 661 -7.19 -25.28 -2.50
N VAL A 662 -7.48 -24.54 -1.43
CA VAL A 662 -8.56 -24.88 -0.48
C VAL A 662 -9.90 -24.95 -1.19
N GLU A 663 -10.18 -23.97 -2.05
CA GLU A 663 -11.38 -23.96 -2.88
C GLU A 663 -11.37 -25.11 -3.89
N LEU A 664 -10.23 -25.44 -4.48
CA LEU A 664 -10.07 -26.57 -5.38
C LEU A 664 -10.33 -27.91 -4.68
N ASP A 665 -9.93 -28.05 -3.42
CA ASP A 665 -10.20 -29.25 -2.61
C ASP A 665 -11.68 -29.34 -2.23
N THR A 666 -12.21 -28.27 -1.65
CA THR A 666 -13.55 -28.26 -1.02
C THR A 666 -14.69 -27.94 -1.99
N HIS A 667 -14.40 -27.37 -3.16
CA HIS A 667 -15.33 -26.79 -4.13
C HIS A 667 -16.21 -25.64 -3.59
N ASN A 668 -15.96 -25.25 -2.34
CA ASN A 668 -16.64 -24.19 -1.63
C ASN A 668 -15.74 -22.96 -1.56
N LEU A 669 -16.35 -21.79 -1.35
CA LEU A 669 -15.58 -20.60 -1.07
C LEU A 669 -14.70 -20.82 0.17
N PRO A 670 -13.48 -20.29 0.22
CA PRO A 670 -12.64 -20.46 1.40
C PRO A 670 -13.34 -19.94 2.65
N TYR A 671 -13.27 -20.69 3.75
CA TYR A 671 -13.96 -20.39 5.02
C TYR A 671 -15.50 -20.38 4.97
N GLN A 672 -16.15 -20.86 3.89
CA GLN A 672 -17.61 -20.82 3.76
C GLN A 672 -18.34 -21.56 4.89
N ASN A 673 -17.76 -22.67 5.36
CA ASN A 673 -18.37 -23.54 6.36
C ASN A 673 -17.86 -23.26 7.79
N MET A 674 -17.13 -22.16 8.00
CA MET A 674 -16.56 -21.82 9.29
C MET A 674 -17.66 -21.36 10.25
N LYS A 675 -17.64 -21.92 11.46
CA LYS A 675 -18.59 -21.61 12.54
C LYS A 675 -17.85 -21.02 13.73
N ASN A 676 -18.49 -20.07 14.41
CA ASN A 676 -17.99 -19.51 15.63
C ASN A 676 -17.94 -20.61 16.71
N PRO A 677 -16.79 -20.89 17.33
CA PRO A 677 -16.66 -21.98 18.31
C PRO A 677 -17.57 -21.83 19.53
N SER A 678 -17.87 -20.59 19.94
CA SER A 678 -18.68 -20.28 21.12
C SER A 678 -20.19 -20.37 20.86
N THR A 679 -20.65 -20.06 19.64
CA THR A 679 -22.09 -20.03 19.32
C THR A 679 -22.55 -21.14 18.38
N GLY A 680 -21.63 -21.82 17.70
CA GLY A 680 -21.93 -22.84 16.70
C GLY A 680 -22.57 -22.31 15.40
N LEU A 681 -22.72 -20.98 15.27
CA LEU A 681 -23.31 -20.31 14.11
C LEU A 681 -22.24 -20.01 13.05
N ALA A 682 -22.64 -19.91 11.78
CA ALA A 682 -21.73 -19.53 10.69
C ALA A 682 -21.12 -18.14 10.95
N MET A 683 -19.81 -17.99 10.70
CA MET A 683 -19.14 -16.70 10.84
C MET A 683 -19.50 -15.78 9.67
N THR A 684 -19.67 -14.48 9.96
CA THR A 684 -19.86 -13.46 8.93
C THR A 684 -18.55 -13.22 8.18
N ASP A 685 -18.67 -12.72 6.95
CA ASP A 685 -17.53 -12.32 6.10
C ASP A 685 -16.53 -11.41 6.84
N THR A 686 -17.03 -10.41 7.56
CA THR A 686 -16.22 -9.49 8.38
C THR A 686 -15.53 -10.20 9.54
N ALA A 687 -16.21 -11.14 10.21
CA ALA A 687 -15.61 -11.90 11.31
C ALA A 687 -14.51 -12.85 10.82
N ILE A 688 -14.71 -13.47 9.65
CA ILE A 688 -13.68 -14.29 8.99
C ILE A 688 -12.48 -13.42 8.63
N LEU A 689 -12.72 -12.26 8.02
CA LEU A 689 -11.67 -11.31 7.63
C LEU A 689 -10.80 -10.89 8.81
N LEU A 690 -11.41 -10.48 9.92
CA LEU A 690 -10.71 -10.11 11.15
C LEU A 690 -9.93 -11.30 11.74
N ALA A 691 -10.55 -12.47 11.80
CA ALA A 691 -9.91 -13.66 12.35
C ALA A 691 -8.71 -14.12 11.50
N VAL A 692 -8.79 -14.01 10.18
CA VAL A 692 -7.67 -14.28 9.27
C VAL A 692 -6.55 -13.25 9.46
N GLY A 693 -6.89 -11.96 9.53
CA GLY A 693 -5.92 -10.88 9.79
C GLY A 693 -5.15 -11.07 11.10
N GLN A 694 -5.82 -11.57 12.13
CA GLN A 694 -5.25 -11.89 13.45
C GLN A 694 -4.53 -13.26 13.50
N GLY A 695 -4.59 -14.06 12.44
CA GLY A 695 -4.01 -15.41 12.42
C GLY A 695 -4.76 -16.40 13.33
N ALA A 696 -5.98 -16.07 13.76
CA ALA A 696 -6.77 -16.84 14.70
C ALA A 696 -7.50 -18.03 14.05
N VAL A 697 -7.60 -18.07 12.72
CA VAL A 697 -8.28 -19.13 11.98
C VAL A 697 -7.47 -19.60 10.77
N GLN A 698 -7.59 -20.90 10.48
CA GLN A 698 -7.05 -21.53 9.27
C GLN A 698 -8.18 -22.23 8.51
N PRO A 699 -8.04 -22.46 7.20
CA PRO A 699 -9.02 -23.21 6.43
C PRO A 699 -9.11 -24.65 6.94
N SER A 700 -10.30 -25.24 6.83
CA SER A 700 -10.51 -26.65 7.15
C SER A 700 -10.30 -27.53 5.92
N PHE A 701 -9.78 -28.73 6.14
CA PHE A 701 -9.57 -29.74 5.10
C PHE A 701 -10.47 -30.96 5.34
N PRO A 702 -11.16 -31.48 4.32
CA PRO A 702 -11.82 -32.78 4.38
C PRO A 702 -10.83 -33.90 4.70
N GLN A 703 -11.29 -34.98 5.33
CA GLN A 703 -10.46 -36.17 5.58
C GLN A 703 -9.94 -36.82 4.29
N THR A 704 -10.61 -36.57 3.16
CA THR A 704 -10.25 -37.05 1.83
C THR A 704 -9.15 -36.22 1.15
N CYS A 705 -8.73 -35.10 1.75
CA CYS A 705 -7.65 -34.26 1.24
C CYS A 705 -6.31 -35.03 1.27
N PRO A 706 -5.60 -35.18 0.14
CA PRO A 706 -4.29 -35.82 0.11
C PRO A 706 -3.31 -35.10 1.05
N PRO A 707 -2.53 -35.82 1.88
CA PRO A 707 -1.62 -35.20 2.85
C PRO A 707 -0.67 -34.18 2.21
N TRP A 708 -0.09 -34.51 1.05
CA TRP A 708 0.84 -33.62 0.35
C TRP A 708 0.18 -32.32 -0.14
N ILE A 709 -1.11 -32.35 -0.47
CA ILE A 709 -1.87 -31.14 -0.82
C ILE A 709 -2.05 -30.27 0.41
N ARG A 710 -2.47 -30.87 1.54
CA ARG A 710 -2.64 -30.15 2.80
C ARG A 710 -1.34 -29.47 3.21
N ASP A 711 -0.22 -30.18 3.14
CA ASP A 711 1.09 -29.65 3.51
C ASP A 711 1.52 -28.52 2.54
N LEU A 712 1.25 -28.67 1.24
CA LEU A 712 1.47 -27.62 0.25
C LEU A 712 0.63 -26.37 0.56
N VAL A 713 -0.66 -26.53 0.87
CA VAL A 713 -1.54 -25.42 1.22
C VAL A 713 -1.02 -24.71 2.46
N LEU A 714 -0.70 -25.44 3.54
CA LEU A 714 -0.17 -24.88 4.78
C LEU A 714 1.14 -24.11 4.56
N GLY A 715 2.02 -24.61 3.68
CA GLY A 715 3.22 -23.88 3.25
C GLY A 715 2.92 -22.61 2.45
N CYS A 716 1.84 -22.57 1.67
CA CYS A 716 1.44 -21.36 0.94
C CYS A 716 0.74 -20.33 1.83
N ILE A 717 -0.02 -20.76 2.84
CA ILE A 717 -0.84 -19.88 3.69
C ILE A 717 -0.21 -19.55 5.05
N ALA A 718 1.10 -19.75 5.20
CA ALA A 718 1.82 -19.37 6.41
C ALA A 718 1.51 -17.91 6.78
N TYR A 719 1.29 -17.67 8.08
CA TYR A 719 0.82 -16.36 8.57
C TYR A 719 1.83 -15.25 8.24
N ASN A 720 3.10 -15.51 8.54
CA ASN A 720 4.21 -14.65 8.16
C ASN A 720 4.54 -14.84 6.66
N PRO A 721 4.59 -13.77 5.84
CA PRO A 721 4.90 -13.87 4.41
C PRO A 721 6.24 -14.52 4.09
N ASP A 722 7.26 -14.32 4.93
CA ASP A 722 8.61 -14.84 4.69
C ASP A 722 8.72 -16.36 4.88
N ASP A 723 7.77 -16.96 5.60
CA ASP A 723 7.70 -18.41 5.83
C ASP A 723 6.94 -19.15 4.72
N ARG A 724 6.38 -18.41 3.74
CA ARG A 724 5.62 -18.99 2.64
C ARG A 724 6.55 -19.60 1.60
N LEU A 725 6.08 -20.67 0.97
CA LEU A 725 6.72 -21.23 -0.22
C LEU A 725 6.80 -20.17 -1.33
N THR A 726 7.88 -20.19 -2.11
CA THR A 726 7.99 -19.40 -3.34
C THR A 726 7.27 -20.08 -4.49
N ALA A 727 6.92 -19.32 -5.54
CA ALA A 727 6.27 -19.89 -6.74
C ALA A 727 7.06 -21.07 -7.34
N THR A 728 8.39 -20.95 -7.38
CA THR A 728 9.29 -21.99 -7.87
C THR A 728 9.25 -23.25 -7.01
N GLN A 729 9.27 -23.12 -5.68
CA GLN A 729 9.16 -24.26 -4.77
C GLN A 729 7.82 -24.97 -4.92
N VAL A 730 6.72 -24.22 -5.04
CA VAL A 730 5.38 -24.78 -5.28
C VAL A 730 5.35 -25.52 -6.63
N PHE A 731 5.95 -24.95 -7.67
CA PHE A 731 6.06 -25.58 -8.99
C PHE A 731 6.79 -26.92 -8.90
N ASP A 732 7.96 -26.96 -8.24
CA ASP A 732 8.76 -28.18 -8.10
C ASP A 732 8.01 -29.29 -7.34
N ILE A 733 7.29 -28.93 -6.27
CA ILE A 733 6.44 -29.87 -5.51
C ILE A 733 5.35 -30.47 -6.40
N ILE A 734 4.66 -29.64 -7.19
CA ILE A 734 3.59 -30.10 -8.09
C ILE A 734 4.18 -30.98 -9.22
N GLN A 735 5.30 -30.58 -9.82
CA GLN A 735 5.95 -31.36 -10.88
C GLN A 735 6.42 -32.73 -10.39
N ALA A 736 6.95 -32.83 -9.17
CA ALA A 736 7.32 -34.10 -8.58
C ALA A 736 6.12 -35.08 -8.49
N GLN A 737 4.92 -34.57 -8.21
CA GLN A 737 3.70 -35.38 -8.17
C GLN A 737 3.22 -35.80 -9.57
N VAL A 738 3.42 -34.96 -10.58
CA VAL A 738 3.11 -35.31 -11.97
C VAL A 738 4.05 -36.42 -12.47
N GLN A 739 5.37 -36.27 -12.26
CA GLN A 739 6.38 -37.23 -12.71
C GLN A 739 6.36 -38.55 -11.93
N GLY A 740 6.06 -38.52 -10.63
CA GLY A 740 5.91 -39.73 -9.81
C GLY A 740 4.80 -40.65 -10.32
N ARG A 741 3.75 -40.08 -10.92
CA ARG A 741 2.63 -40.83 -11.52
C ARG A 741 2.96 -41.44 -12.88
N GLU A 742 3.74 -40.77 -13.71
CA GLU A 742 4.17 -41.30 -15.01
C GLU A 742 5.07 -42.55 -14.87
N LYS A 743 5.64 -42.79 -13.68
CA LYS A 743 6.45 -43.99 -13.37
C LYS A 743 5.65 -45.13 -12.71
N THR A 744 4.40 -44.90 -12.30
CA THR A 744 3.53 -45.89 -11.63
C THR A 744 2.32 -46.33 -12.46
N GLN A 745 2.09 -45.72 -13.62
CA GLN A 745 1.32 -46.29 -14.74
C GLN A 745 2.25 -47.05 -15.69
#